data_AF-A0A6N7H2G8-F1
#
_entry.id   AF-A0A6N7H2G8-F1
#
_cell.length_a   1.000
_cell.length_b   1.000
_cell.length_c   1.000
_cell.angle_alpha   90.00
_cell.angle_beta   90.00
_cell.angle_gamma   90.00
#
_symmetry.space_group_name_H-M   'P 1'
#
loop_
_entity.id
_entity.type
_entity.pdbx_description
1 polymer ?
#
loop_
_entity_poly.entity_id
_entity_poly.type
_entity_poly.pdbx_seq_one_letter_code
_entity_poly.pdbx_strand_id
1 'polypeptide(L)'
;MTADHRLPLGDTGWSVWREALLRSAGFPANGLTTLSTPAAAASADASLRGEPNDFDAAFDAALAVNAARLLEIAADPLVREAVTWQNTNALYALSGLVGGGPEAPRNQRRRERETAVVKYWQRYCGKNETVGFFGPTCWVRIDPELDRPAVTTVGPTLTRRRWVTFEAWALRAYADAISADLAVRRWWPPMLCPQLTLDGRQVHRPGRAPLTLSAAEATLLAACDGKQPAEAVVSDPATGLRRAADGYTMLAHLAEHELITWDAALPNTPAAEAVLRQRIAAIGDDASRAAAIGGLDRLGAARDAVAAAAGDPDALRTALSTLDSVFTELTGESPRRRAGETYAGRTLCYEDTARDLDVTFGAPLLAELAAPLDLLLRAARWLAGTLEVAYANALRALYDELRADPGQVRLSDLWFLAQGLFWGTTGDRPVDTVAGEFARRWAELFDLANADGPIVRSARELRARVDEAFPRLRPSWSAARLHSPDLQISATGPDALERGEYRIVLGEMHAAWASFDCEVFTSAHPDPQRLRAALAEDLGQRRVQPLYPLDWPRRTSRVSESLAGPTDVQLGFATEPGAEPDRLVPTTALLVSEEDGQLVAADPDGRRWPLIEVFSQLIAMHAVDAFKLTSPTAHAPRITVDRMVVNRETWRTTAGETELAEVTGERERFLAVRRWRLALGLPDQLFVKISTETKPCYMDLTSPQYAALLCNMIRAAVRTGGDGVSVVASELLPGPDQAWVPDAAGRRYVSELRLHIVDDSFGSTEATYQPRGARG
;
A
#
# COMPACT_ATOMS: atom_id res chain seq x y z
N MET A 1 29.20 15.28 6.21
CA MET A 1 28.48 15.23 7.48
C MET A 1 27.15 14.56 7.19
N THR A 2 26.76 13.54 7.95
CA THR A 2 25.44 12.91 7.82
C THR A 2 24.37 13.92 8.19
N ALA A 3 23.27 13.95 7.43
CA ALA A 3 22.12 14.79 7.73
C ALA A 3 21.57 14.53 9.13
N ASP A 4 20.94 15.52 9.75
CA ASP A 4 20.44 15.42 11.13
C ASP A 4 19.42 14.29 11.32
N HIS A 5 18.67 13.92 10.28
CA HIS A 5 17.69 12.81 10.32
C HIS A 5 18.30 11.42 10.09
N ARG A 6 19.59 11.33 9.73
CA ARG A 6 20.27 10.07 9.41
C ARG A 6 21.24 9.62 10.51
N LEU A 7 21.43 8.31 10.58
CA LEU A 7 22.43 7.61 11.40
C LEU A 7 23.19 6.61 10.53
N PRO A 8 24.53 6.55 10.60
CA PRO A 8 25.28 5.48 9.94
C PRO A 8 24.81 4.10 10.39
N LEU A 9 24.55 3.20 9.43
CA LEU A 9 24.27 1.80 9.70
C LEU A 9 25.60 1.04 9.84
N GLY A 10 26.29 1.25 10.96
CA GLY A 10 27.69 0.81 11.13
C GLY A 10 28.61 1.37 10.05
N ASP A 11 29.62 0.60 9.63
CA ASP A 11 30.60 1.01 8.60
C ASP A 11 30.19 0.57 7.18
N THR A 12 28.90 0.42 6.92
CA THR A 12 28.40 -0.24 5.70
C THR A 12 28.31 0.69 4.48
N GLY A 13 28.40 2.00 4.69
CA GLY A 13 28.15 3.02 3.66
C GLY A 13 26.66 3.28 3.39
N TRP A 14 25.80 2.81 4.31
CA TRP A 14 24.38 3.08 4.34
C TRP A 14 24.04 3.85 5.61
N SER A 15 22.98 4.66 5.55
CA SER A 15 22.43 5.34 6.72
C SER A 15 20.97 4.98 6.92
N VAL A 16 20.54 4.83 8.17
CA VAL A 16 19.14 4.65 8.56
C VAL A 16 18.54 5.98 9.01
N TRP A 17 17.26 6.21 8.76
CA TRP A 17 16.54 7.33 9.37
C TRP A 17 16.41 7.14 10.89
N ARG A 18 16.51 8.24 11.64
CA ARG A 18 16.30 8.27 13.10
C ARG A 18 14.86 7.94 13.50
N GLU A 19 13.92 8.11 12.57
CA GLU A 19 12.51 7.84 12.76
C GLU A 19 12.13 6.62 11.92
N ALA A 20 11.34 5.72 12.51
CA ALA A 20 10.88 4.49 11.88
C ALA A 20 9.41 4.23 12.21
N LEU A 21 8.80 3.26 11.51
CA LEU A 21 7.41 2.87 11.75
C LEU A 21 7.33 1.46 12.31
N LEU A 22 6.75 1.33 13.50
CA LEU A 22 6.32 0.05 14.05
C LEU A 22 4.82 -0.14 13.78
N ARG A 23 4.49 -1.08 12.90
CA ARG A 23 3.11 -1.49 12.63
C ARG A 23 2.77 -2.67 13.52
N SER A 24 1.59 -2.68 14.13
CA SER A 24 1.16 -3.78 15.01
C SER A 24 -0.26 -4.23 14.66
N ALA A 25 -0.55 -5.50 14.94
CA ALA A 25 -1.93 -5.95 15.06
C ALA A 25 -2.62 -5.21 16.22
N GLY A 26 -3.94 -5.06 16.17
CA GLY A 26 -4.69 -4.48 17.30
C GLY A 26 -5.44 -5.51 18.16
N PHE A 27 -5.26 -6.80 17.89
CA PHE A 27 -5.63 -7.88 18.83
C PHE A 27 -4.40 -8.71 19.23
N PRO A 28 -4.36 -9.25 20.45
CA PRO A 28 -3.21 -10.00 20.96
C PRO A 28 -2.83 -11.20 20.09
N ALA A 29 -1.52 -11.44 19.94
CA ALA A 29 -0.96 -12.51 19.12
C ALA A 29 -1.39 -13.91 19.57
N ASN A 30 -1.57 -14.12 20.89
CA ASN A 30 -2.07 -15.39 21.44
C ASN A 30 -3.52 -15.70 21.03
N GLY A 31 -4.24 -14.74 20.45
CA GLY A 31 -5.51 -15.01 19.78
C GLY A 31 -5.38 -16.04 18.66
N LEU A 32 -4.24 -16.13 17.98
CA LEU A 32 -4.00 -17.11 16.91
C LEU A 32 -4.09 -18.56 17.39
N THR A 33 -3.76 -18.84 18.66
CA THR A 33 -3.78 -20.20 19.24
C THR A 33 -5.05 -20.49 20.04
N THR A 34 -6.03 -19.58 20.03
CA THR A 34 -7.28 -19.73 20.81
C THR A 34 -8.09 -20.97 20.40
N LEU A 35 -7.93 -21.43 19.14
CA LEU A 35 -8.65 -22.59 18.59
C LEU A 35 -7.74 -23.83 18.42
N SER A 36 -6.52 -23.79 18.96
CA SER A 36 -5.58 -24.91 18.88
C SER A 36 -6.10 -26.10 19.69
N THR A 37 -6.08 -27.29 19.09
CA THR A 37 -6.56 -28.53 19.72
C THR A 37 -5.56 -29.66 19.54
N PRO A 38 -4.37 -29.59 20.18
CA PRO A 38 -3.28 -30.54 19.98
C PRO A 38 -3.65 -31.98 20.33
N ALA A 39 -4.56 -32.20 21.30
CA ALA A 39 -5.05 -33.53 21.63
C ALA A 39 -5.82 -34.19 20.48
N ALA A 40 -6.69 -33.43 19.79
CA ALA A 40 -7.40 -33.93 18.61
C ALA A 40 -6.44 -34.20 17.45
N ALA A 41 -5.43 -33.34 17.27
CA ALA A 41 -4.38 -33.54 16.27
C ALA A 41 -3.57 -34.82 16.54
N ALA A 42 -3.16 -35.05 17.78
CA ALA A 42 -2.43 -36.27 18.17
C ALA A 42 -3.28 -37.54 17.94
N SER A 43 -4.57 -37.51 18.26
CA SER A 43 -5.49 -38.63 18.01
C SER A 43 -5.71 -38.88 16.52
N ALA A 44 -5.81 -37.81 15.72
CA ALA A 44 -5.90 -37.91 14.27
C ALA A 44 -4.63 -38.53 13.65
N ASP A 45 -3.45 -38.08 14.09
CA ASP A 45 -2.16 -38.59 13.61
C ASP A 45 -1.98 -40.07 14.01
N ALA A 46 -2.37 -40.45 15.23
CA ALA A 46 -2.40 -41.86 15.67
C ALA A 46 -3.32 -42.71 14.79
N SER A 47 -4.52 -42.20 14.47
CA SER A 47 -5.48 -42.89 13.58
C SER A 47 -4.92 -43.07 12.18
N LEU A 48 -4.24 -42.05 11.62
CA LEU A 48 -3.60 -42.13 10.31
C LEU A 48 -2.44 -43.14 10.27
N ARG A 49 -1.80 -43.41 11.41
CA ARG A 49 -0.78 -44.47 11.57
C ARG A 49 -1.37 -45.86 11.89
N GLY A 50 -2.70 -45.97 12.06
CA GLY A 50 -3.36 -47.21 12.44
C GLY A 50 -3.19 -47.60 13.92
N GLU A 51 -2.83 -46.65 14.79
CA GLU A 51 -2.69 -46.85 16.23
C GLU A 51 -4.07 -46.82 16.93
N PRO A 52 -4.34 -47.69 17.92
CA PRO A 52 -5.59 -47.65 18.68
C PRO A 52 -5.77 -46.32 19.43
N ASN A 53 -6.86 -45.60 19.16
CA ASN A 53 -7.23 -44.34 19.83
C ASN A 53 -8.74 -44.07 19.64
N ASP A 54 -9.26 -43.05 20.33
CA ASP A 54 -10.65 -42.58 20.17
C ASP A 54 -10.68 -41.19 19.52
N PHE A 55 -10.41 -41.17 18.21
CA PHE A 55 -10.39 -39.94 17.42
C PHE A 55 -11.74 -39.22 17.40
N ASP A 56 -12.84 -39.97 17.33
CA ASP A 56 -14.18 -39.39 17.26
C ASP A 56 -14.50 -38.59 18.53
N ALA A 57 -14.21 -39.15 19.71
CA ALA A 57 -14.40 -38.42 20.96
C ALA A 57 -13.47 -37.21 21.06
N ALA A 58 -12.20 -37.35 20.66
CA ALA A 58 -11.24 -36.23 20.71
C ALA A 58 -11.64 -35.08 19.76
N PHE A 59 -12.16 -35.42 18.57
CA PHE A 59 -12.64 -34.45 17.59
C PHE A 59 -13.91 -33.73 18.07
N ASP A 60 -14.88 -34.45 18.62
CA ASP A 60 -16.11 -33.85 19.14
C ASP A 60 -15.83 -32.93 20.34
N ALA A 61 -14.90 -33.31 21.21
CA ALA A 61 -14.44 -32.45 22.30
C ALA A 61 -13.77 -31.17 21.79
N ALA A 62 -12.91 -31.27 20.77
CA ALA A 62 -12.28 -30.13 20.12
C ALA A 62 -13.32 -29.18 19.48
N LEU A 63 -14.33 -29.72 18.81
CA LEU A 63 -15.42 -28.92 18.24
C LEU A 63 -16.21 -28.17 19.32
N ALA A 64 -16.55 -28.83 20.42
CA ALA A 64 -17.30 -28.20 21.52
C ALA A 64 -16.53 -27.03 22.15
N VAL A 65 -15.24 -27.23 22.45
CA VAL A 65 -14.36 -26.19 23.00
C VAL A 65 -14.25 -25.01 22.02
N ASN A 66 -13.95 -25.28 20.76
CA ASN A 66 -13.78 -24.22 19.76
C ASN A 66 -15.09 -23.47 19.47
N ALA A 67 -16.25 -24.14 19.51
CA ALA A 67 -17.55 -23.49 19.38
C ALA A 67 -17.83 -22.50 20.51
N ALA A 68 -17.47 -22.83 21.75
CA ALA A 68 -17.57 -21.92 22.89
C ALA A 68 -16.65 -20.70 22.72
N ARG A 69 -15.39 -20.91 22.30
CA ARG A 69 -14.45 -19.81 22.02
C ARG A 69 -14.91 -18.89 20.90
N LEU A 70 -15.49 -19.44 19.84
CA LEU A 70 -16.03 -18.63 18.74
C LEU A 70 -17.23 -17.78 19.15
N LEU A 71 -18.05 -18.25 20.10
CA LEU A 71 -19.11 -17.45 20.71
C LEU A 71 -18.56 -16.29 21.53
N GLU A 72 -17.52 -16.53 22.34
CA GLU A 72 -16.81 -15.47 23.09
C GLU A 72 -16.25 -14.41 22.14
N ILE A 73 -15.55 -14.83 21.08
CA ILE A 73 -14.99 -13.93 20.06
C ILE A 73 -16.10 -13.15 19.34
N ALA A 74 -17.22 -13.79 18.98
CA ALA A 74 -18.33 -13.12 18.29
C ALA A 74 -19.10 -12.13 19.16
N ALA A 75 -19.04 -12.30 20.49
CA ALA A 75 -19.64 -11.41 21.48
C ALA A 75 -18.71 -10.26 21.87
N ASP A 76 -17.40 -10.37 21.65
CA ASP A 76 -16.42 -9.35 22.01
C ASP A 76 -16.74 -7.98 21.34
N PRO A 77 -16.94 -6.91 22.13
CA PRO A 77 -17.31 -5.59 21.60
C PRO A 77 -16.27 -5.02 20.63
N LEU A 78 -14.97 -5.22 20.87
CA LEU A 78 -13.91 -4.73 20.00
C LEU A 78 -13.89 -5.51 18.69
N VAL A 79 -14.10 -6.83 18.71
CA VAL A 79 -14.22 -7.63 17.48
C VAL A 79 -15.41 -7.14 16.65
N ARG A 80 -16.54 -6.88 17.31
CA ARG A 80 -17.74 -6.35 16.65
C ARG A 80 -17.50 -4.96 16.07
N GLU A 81 -16.79 -4.08 16.78
CA GLU A 81 -16.43 -2.74 16.29
C GLU A 81 -15.52 -2.82 15.06
N ALA A 82 -14.48 -3.66 15.12
CA ALA A 82 -13.56 -3.88 14.00
C ALA A 82 -14.28 -4.43 12.75
N VAL A 83 -15.20 -5.39 12.93
CA VAL A 83 -16.02 -5.92 11.83
C VAL A 83 -16.98 -4.86 11.30
N THR A 84 -17.54 -4.00 12.15
CA THR A 84 -18.44 -2.91 11.74
C THR A 84 -17.75 -1.94 10.79
N TRP A 85 -16.50 -1.55 11.10
CA TRP A 85 -15.68 -0.72 10.20
C TRP A 85 -15.38 -1.40 8.86
N GLN A 86 -15.02 -2.69 8.88
CA GLN A 86 -14.58 -3.38 7.65
C GLN A 86 -15.73 -3.83 6.74
N ASN A 87 -16.79 -4.38 7.33
CA ASN A 87 -17.88 -5.03 6.64
C ASN A 87 -19.10 -5.23 7.56
N THR A 88 -20.05 -4.29 7.50
CA THR A 88 -21.31 -4.36 8.25
C THR A 88 -22.13 -5.62 7.96
N ASN A 89 -22.05 -6.19 6.75
CA ASN A 89 -22.74 -7.46 6.42
C ASN A 89 -22.15 -8.66 7.16
N ALA A 90 -20.88 -8.62 7.55
CA ALA A 90 -20.29 -9.71 8.34
C ALA A 90 -20.82 -9.73 9.78
N LEU A 91 -21.40 -8.64 10.29
CA LEU A 91 -22.02 -8.60 11.62
C LEU A 91 -23.21 -9.56 11.75
N TYR A 92 -23.88 -9.90 10.65
CA TYR A 92 -24.95 -10.92 10.67
C TYR A 92 -24.42 -12.29 11.07
N ALA A 93 -23.17 -12.61 10.74
CA ALA A 93 -22.55 -13.85 11.14
C ALA A 93 -22.28 -13.88 12.65
N LEU A 94 -21.67 -12.82 13.18
CA LEU A 94 -21.37 -12.67 14.60
C LEU A 94 -22.65 -12.65 15.44
N SER A 95 -23.59 -11.76 15.09
CA SER A 95 -24.86 -11.61 15.82
C SER A 95 -25.72 -12.87 15.72
N GLY A 96 -25.70 -13.54 14.56
CA GLY A 96 -26.40 -14.82 14.39
C GLY A 96 -25.78 -15.96 15.18
N LEU A 97 -24.47 -15.93 15.46
CA LEU A 97 -23.82 -16.92 16.32
C LEU A 97 -24.19 -16.66 17.79
N VAL A 98 -24.03 -15.41 18.25
CA VAL A 98 -24.39 -14.99 19.62
C VAL A 98 -25.87 -15.25 19.92
N GLY A 99 -26.78 -14.83 19.04
CA GLY A 99 -28.23 -15.00 19.23
C GLY A 99 -28.71 -16.46 19.20
N GLY A 100 -27.92 -17.38 18.63
CA GLY A 100 -28.22 -18.81 18.69
C GLY A 100 -27.85 -19.45 20.03
N GLY A 101 -26.86 -18.89 20.73
CA GLY A 101 -26.36 -19.43 22.00
C GLY A 101 -25.50 -20.70 21.85
N PRO A 102 -24.95 -21.21 22.97
CA PRO A 102 -24.05 -22.36 22.99
C PRO A 102 -24.74 -23.68 22.56
N GLU A 103 -25.99 -23.87 22.98
CA GLU A 103 -26.77 -25.11 22.78
C GLU A 103 -27.39 -25.27 21.39
N ALA A 104 -27.25 -24.27 20.50
CA ALA A 104 -27.83 -24.34 19.17
C ALA A 104 -27.27 -25.53 18.36
N PRO A 105 -28.09 -26.24 17.58
CA PRO A 105 -27.60 -27.34 16.75
C PRO A 105 -26.59 -26.83 15.70
N ARG A 106 -25.49 -27.56 15.50
CA ARG A 106 -24.41 -27.20 14.58
C ARG A 106 -24.70 -27.62 13.13
N ASN A 107 -25.70 -26.96 12.54
CA ASN A 107 -26.06 -27.11 11.13
C ASN A 107 -25.12 -26.32 10.19
N GLN A 108 -25.34 -26.44 8.87
CA GLN A 108 -24.54 -25.75 7.85
C GLN A 108 -24.42 -24.24 8.10
N ARG A 109 -25.52 -23.57 8.43
CA ARG A 109 -25.55 -22.13 8.68
C ARG A 109 -24.70 -21.74 9.89
N ARG A 110 -24.71 -22.53 10.97
CA ARG A 110 -23.83 -22.29 12.13
C ARG A 110 -22.36 -22.41 11.74
N ARG A 111 -21.99 -23.40 10.93
CA ARG A 111 -20.61 -23.60 10.43
C ARG A 111 -20.13 -22.46 9.53
N GLU A 112 -21.00 -21.96 8.65
CA GLU A 112 -20.69 -20.79 7.81
C GLU A 112 -20.39 -19.56 8.68
N ARG A 113 -21.17 -19.34 9.74
CA ARG A 113 -20.95 -18.26 10.70
C ARG A 113 -19.64 -18.43 11.47
N GLU A 114 -19.37 -19.63 11.99
CA GLU A 114 -18.09 -19.96 12.64
C GLU A 114 -16.89 -19.68 11.71
N THR A 115 -16.98 -20.13 10.45
CA THR A 115 -15.94 -19.90 9.43
C THR A 115 -15.71 -18.41 9.19
N ALA A 116 -16.78 -17.60 9.17
CA ALA A 116 -16.66 -16.14 9.04
C ALA A 116 -15.93 -15.52 10.23
N VAL A 117 -16.25 -15.94 11.47
CA VAL A 117 -15.56 -15.47 12.69
C VAL A 117 -14.08 -15.83 12.64
N VAL A 118 -13.73 -17.08 12.28
CA VAL A 118 -12.33 -17.53 12.15
C VAL A 118 -11.54 -16.66 11.16
N LYS A 119 -12.13 -16.33 10.00
CA LYS A 119 -11.48 -15.49 8.99
C LYS A 119 -11.11 -14.09 9.50
N TYR A 120 -12.01 -13.44 10.26
CA TYR A 120 -11.71 -12.13 10.84
C TYR A 120 -10.75 -12.23 12.03
N TRP A 121 -10.97 -13.19 12.92
CA TRP A 121 -10.16 -13.34 14.13
C TRP A 121 -8.67 -13.55 13.83
N GLN A 122 -8.35 -14.46 12.90
CA GLN A 122 -6.96 -14.69 12.51
C GLN A 122 -6.30 -13.43 11.93
N ARG A 123 -7.06 -12.63 11.19
CA ARG A 123 -6.56 -11.41 10.55
C ARG A 123 -6.23 -10.37 11.61
N TYR A 124 -7.11 -10.21 12.59
CA TYR A 124 -7.00 -9.25 13.68
C TYR A 124 -5.85 -9.55 14.64
N CYS A 125 -5.52 -10.83 14.84
CA CYS A 125 -4.44 -11.24 15.74
C CYS A 125 -3.08 -11.39 15.04
N GLY A 126 -3.07 -11.70 13.74
CA GLY A 126 -1.87 -12.14 13.02
C GLY A 126 -1.40 -11.26 11.87
N LYS A 127 -2.13 -10.21 11.49
CA LYS A 127 -1.71 -9.31 10.39
C LYS A 127 -1.46 -7.88 10.88
N ASN A 128 -0.29 -7.35 10.54
CA ASN A 128 0.13 -5.97 10.83
C ASN A 128 -0.37 -4.98 9.77
N GLU A 129 -1.62 -5.14 9.34
CA GLU A 129 -2.20 -4.22 8.38
C GLU A 129 -2.54 -2.92 9.08
N THR A 130 -2.14 -1.80 8.49
CA THR A 130 -2.53 -0.50 9.02
C THR A 130 -3.98 -0.23 8.67
N VAL A 131 -4.87 -0.22 9.67
CA VAL A 131 -6.32 0.00 9.53
C VAL A 131 -7.01 0.16 10.90
N GLY A 132 -7.60 1.33 11.17
CA GLY A 132 -8.34 1.59 12.41
C GLY A 132 -7.55 1.26 13.68
N PHE A 133 -8.24 1.04 14.80
CA PHE A 133 -7.61 0.64 16.07
C PHE A 133 -7.09 -0.80 16.07
N PHE A 134 -7.56 -1.64 15.15
CA PHE A 134 -7.16 -3.05 15.01
C PHE A 134 -5.92 -3.24 14.12
N GLY A 135 -5.29 -2.12 13.75
CA GLY A 135 -4.06 -2.03 12.98
C GLY A 135 -3.39 -0.66 13.15
N PRO A 136 -3.02 -0.26 14.38
CA PRO A 136 -2.53 1.10 14.66
C PRO A 136 -1.12 1.33 14.14
N THR A 137 -0.82 2.59 13.78
CA THR A 137 0.53 3.06 13.43
C THR A 137 1.30 3.47 14.69
N CYS A 138 2.60 3.20 14.77
CA CYS A 138 3.45 3.68 15.86
C CYS A 138 4.74 4.23 15.29
N TRP A 139 4.95 5.55 15.36
CA TRP A 139 6.25 6.13 15.06
C TRP A 139 7.21 5.84 16.21
N VAL A 140 8.42 5.40 15.89
CA VAL A 140 9.45 5.00 16.85
C VAL A 140 10.76 5.70 16.52
N ARG A 141 11.66 5.73 17.50
CA ARG A 141 12.96 6.41 17.35
C ARG A 141 14.10 5.41 17.37
N ILE A 142 15.18 5.76 16.67
CA ILE A 142 16.48 5.10 16.75
C ILE A 142 17.44 6.09 17.41
N ASP A 143 18.04 5.68 18.52
CA ASP A 143 18.97 6.48 19.30
C ASP A 143 20.30 5.74 19.46
N PRO A 144 21.39 6.18 18.81
CA PRO A 144 22.67 5.51 18.90
C PRO A 144 23.33 5.63 20.29
N GLU A 145 22.86 6.55 21.14
CA GLU A 145 23.41 6.74 22.49
C GLU A 145 22.76 5.78 23.51
N LEU A 146 21.66 5.12 23.13
CA LEU A 146 21.01 4.12 23.97
C LEU A 146 21.79 2.80 23.93
N ASP A 147 22.30 2.37 25.09
CA ASP A 147 23.13 1.16 25.27
C ASP A 147 22.33 -0.16 25.39
N ARG A 148 21.02 -0.11 25.10
CA ARG A 148 20.09 -1.24 25.14
C ARG A 148 19.46 -1.45 23.76
N PRO A 149 19.10 -2.69 23.35
CA PRO A 149 18.48 -2.93 22.05
C PRO A 149 17.17 -2.15 21.83
N ALA A 150 16.34 -2.04 22.87
CA ALA A 150 15.14 -1.22 22.87
C ALA A 150 14.73 -0.81 24.30
N VAL A 151 14.01 0.30 24.41
CA VAL A 151 13.25 0.70 25.60
C VAL A 151 11.81 1.00 25.18
N THR A 152 10.85 0.49 25.94
CA THR A 152 9.41 0.63 25.66
C THR A 152 8.70 1.34 26.81
N THR A 153 7.90 2.37 26.49
CA THR A 153 6.97 3.00 27.42
C THR A 153 5.55 2.77 26.92
N VAL A 154 4.73 2.09 27.73
CA VAL A 154 3.37 1.69 27.36
C VAL A 154 2.38 2.71 27.91
N GLY A 155 1.51 3.23 27.05
CA GLY A 155 0.42 4.10 27.49
C GLY A 155 -0.76 3.33 28.10
N PRO A 156 -1.71 4.03 28.74
CA PRO A 156 -2.84 3.40 29.44
C PRO A 156 -3.87 2.73 28.51
N THR A 157 -3.90 3.07 27.23
CA THR A 157 -4.85 2.52 26.23
C THR A 157 -4.11 1.84 25.08
N LEU A 158 -4.84 1.19 24.15
CA LEU A 158 -4.21 0.62 22.95
C LEU A 158 -3.80 1.71 21.95
N THR A 159 -4.65 2.72 21.79
CA THR A 159 -4.49 3.82 20.86
C THR A 159 -4.47 5.15 21.61
N ARG A 160 -3.53 6.02 21.22
CA ARG A 160 -3.35 7.38 21.76
C ARG A 160 -4.27 8.37 21.07
N ARG A 161 -4.49 8.14 19.77
CA ARG A 161 -5.31 9.00 18.91
C ARG A 161 -6.06 8.13 17.91
N ARG A 162 -7.32 8.48 17.68
CA ARG A 162 -8.17 7.95 16.61
C ARG A 162 -8.69 9.15 15.82
N TRP A 163 -8.76 9.06 14.50
CA TRP A 163 -9.35 10.11 13.66
C TRP A 163 -10.08 9.48 12.48
N VAL A 164 -11.16 10.14 12.07
CA VAL A 164 -11.99 9.73 10.92
C VAL A 164 -11.89 10.79 9.84
N THR A 165 -11.59 10.36 8.62
CA THR A 165 -11.40 11.23 7.47
C THR A 165 -12.31 10.76 6.33
N PHE A 166 -12.85 11.69 5.55
CA PHE A 166 -13.55 11.35 4.32
C PHE A 166 -12.60 10.74 3.29
N GLU A 167 -13.11 9.80 2.49
CA GLU A 167 -12.48 9.52 1.21
C GLU A 167 -12.77 10.67 0.23
N ALA A 168 -11.74 11.11 -0.51
CA ALA A 168 -11.85 12.25 -1.42
C ALA A 168 -12.98 12.11 -2.46
N TRP A 169 -13.32 10.88 -2.86
CA TRP A 169 -14.41 10.63 -3.81
C TRP A 169 -15.80 10.99 -3.26
N ALA A 170 -16.02 10.88 -1.96
CA ALA A 170 -17.29 11.26 -1.33
C ALA A 170 -17.48 12.78 -1.42
N LEU A 171 -16.41 13.53 -1.17
CA LEU A 171 -16.40 14.98 -1.29
C LEU A 171 -16.52 15.43 -2.75
N ARG A 172 -15.92 14.69 -3.67
CA ARG A 172 -16.09 14.89 -5.12
C ARG A 172 -17.54 14.74 -5.53
N ALA A 173 -18.20 13.63 -5.16
CA ALA A 173 -19.60 13.41 -5.47
C ALA A 173 -20.51 14.52 -4.91
N TYR A 174 -20.22 15.02 -3.70
CA TYR A 174 -20.92 16.18 -3.15
C TYR A 174 -20.68 17.46 -3.96
N ALA A 175 -19.42 17.74 -4.32
CA ALA A 175 -19.06 18.89 -5.15
C ALA A 175 -19.72 18.84 -6.54
N ASP A 176 -19.78 17.65 -7.14
CA ASP A 176 -20.38 17.42 -8.45
C ASP A 176 -21.91 17.62 -8.38
N ALA A 177 -22.56 17.11 -7.33
CA ALA A 177 -24.00 17.28 -7.10
C ALA A 177 -24.41 18.75 -6.97
N ILE A 178 -23.69 19.55 -6.16
CA ILE A 178 -24.00 20.98 -6.04
C ILE A 178 -23.64 21.78 -7.30
N SER A 179 -22.72 21.27 -8.13
CA SER A 179 -22.32 21.90 -9.39
C SER A 179 -23.27 21.64 -10.56
N ALA A 180 -24.28 20.80 -10.37
CA ALA A 180 -25.35 20.66 -11.37
C ALA A 180 -26.10 21.99 -11.59
N ASP A 181 -26.13 22.86 -10.58
CA ASP A 181 -26.61 24.23 -10.68
C ASP A 181 -25.48 25.17 -11.17
N LEU A 182 -25.72 25.86 -12.28
CA LEU A 182 -24.80 26.86 -12.82
C LEU A 182 -24.54 28.01 -11.83
N ALA A 183 -25.48 28.32 -10.93
CA ALA A 183 -25.31 29.33 -9.88
C ALA A 183 -24.11 29.02 -8.97
N VAL A 184 -23.82 27.73 -8.77
CA VAL A 184 -22.63 27.21 -8.07
C VAL A 184 -21.48 26.98 -9.05
N ARG A 185 -21.72 26.25 -10.15
CA ARG A 185 -20.66 25.79 -11.06
C ARG A 185 -19.81 26.91 -11.65
N ARG A 186 -20.40 28.09 -11.87
CA ARG A 186 -19.67 29.27 -12.36
C ARG A 186 -18.57 29.77 -11.42
N TRP A 187 -18.57 29.35 -10.16
CA TRP A 187 -17.52 29.66 -9.20
C TRP A 187 -16.41 28.61 -9.16
N TRP A 188 -16.58 27.48 -9.85
CA TRP A 188 -15.52 26.50 -10.05
C TRP A 188 -14.52 27.00 -11.09
N PRO A 189 -13.22 26.83 -10.83
CA PRO A 189 -12.21 27.28 -11.75
C PRO A 189 -12.04 26.28 -12.90
N PRO A 190 -12.28 26.68 -14.16
CA PRO A 190 -11.96 25.83 -15.28
C PRO A 190 -10.44 25.73 -15.43
N MET A 191 -9.96 24.54 -15.80
CA MET A 191 -8.54 24.27 -15.98
C MET A 191 -8.30 23.49 -17.27
N LEU A 192 -7.31 23.89 -18.08
CA LEU A 192 -6.84 23.05 -19.19
C LEU A 192 -6.52 21.62 -18.69
N CYS A 193 -6.99 20.59 -19.39
CA CYS A 193 -6.75 19.21 -18.97
C CYS A 193 -5.24 18.94 -18.77
N PRO A 194 -4.82 18.23 -17.71
CA PRO A 194 -3.45 18.29 -17.21
C PRO A 194 -2.37 17.83 -18.19
N GLN A 195 -2.73 16.98 -19.14
CA GLN A 195 -1.83 16.44 -20.16
C GLN A 195 -1.68 17.33 -21.40
N LEU A 196 -2.50 18.36 -21.53
CA LEU A 196 -2.56 19.21 -22.70
C LEU A 196 -1.70 20.47 -22.55
N THR A 197 -1.33 21.04 -23.69
CA THR A 197 -0.72 22.36 -23.80
C THR A 197 -1.41 23.16 -24.88
N LEU A 198 -1.52 24.46 -24.66
CA LEU A 198 -2.01 25.43 -25.64
C LEU A 198 -0.84 26.26 -26.16
N ASP A 199 -0.57 26.18 -27.46
CA ASP A 199 0.39 27.04 -28.16
C ASP A 199 -0.34 27.95 -29.15
N GLY A 200 -0.54 29.21 -28.75
CA GLY A 200 -1.34 30.18 -29.48
C GLY A 200 -2.79 29.72 -29.64
N ARG A 201 -3.11 29.13 -30.81
CA ARG A 201 -4.44 28.58 -31.13
C ARG A 201 -4.44 27.06 -31.29
N GLN A 202 -3.31 26.39 -31.03
CA GLN A 202 -3.16 24.96 -31.21
C GLN A 202 -3.16 24.26 -29.86
N VAL A 203 -4.06 23.30 -29.65
CA VAL A 203 -4.01 22.40 -28.50
C VAL A 203 -3.25 21.15 -28.88
N HIS A 204 -2.13 20.89 -28.22
CA HIS A 204 -1.38 19.64 -28.36
C HIS A 204 -2.02 18.55 -27.49
N ARG A 205 -2.21 17.37 -28.09
CA ARG A 205 -2.89 16.23 -27.47
C ARG A 205 -2.05 14.98 -27.66
N PRO A 206 -1.93 14.09 -26.65
CA PRO A 206 -1.17 12.85 -26.78
C PRO A 206 -1.65 12.01 -27.97
N GLY A 207 -0.72 11.56 -28.83
CA GLY A 207 -1.00 10.65 -29.94
C GLY A 207 -1.98 11.18 -31.00
N ARG A 208 -2.25 12.50 -31.05
CA ARG A 208 -3.19 13.11 -32.00
C ARG A 208 -2.60 14.38 -32.60
N ALA A 209 -3.00 14.69 -33.84
CA ALA A 209 -2.65 15.96 -34.47
C ALA A 209 -3.16 17.16 -33.62
N PRO A 210 -2.44 18.29 -33.58
CA PRO A 210 -2.88 19.49 -32.87
C PRO A 210 -4.28 19.94 -33.31
N LEU A 211 -5.10 20.36 -32.35
CA LEU A 211 -6.43 20.91 -32.61
C LEU A 211 -6.34 22.43 -32.75
N THR A 212 -6.74 22.97 -33.90
CA THR A 212 -6.82 24.41 -34.11
C THR A 212 -8.14 24.97 -33.58
N LEU A 213 -8.04 25.91 -32.64
CA LEU A 213 -9.18 26.62 -32.07
C LEU A 213 -9.47 27.94 -32.81
N SER A 214 -10.69 28.45 -32.68
CA SER A 214 -10.99 29.85 -32.99
C SER A 214 -10.21 30.81 -32.08
N ALA A 215 -10.15 32.10 -32.44
CA ALA A 215 -9.46 33.09 -31.60
C ALA A 215 -10.16 33.27 -30.24
N ALA A 216 -11.49 33.22 -30.21
CA ALA A 216 -12.27 33.33 -28.98
C ALA A 216 -12.08 32.11 -28.07
N GLU A 217 -12.14 30.88 -28.63
CA GLU A 217 -11.88 29.65 -27.87
C GLU A 217 -10.46 29.62 -27.30
N ALA A 218 -9.45 29.99 -28.09
CA ALA A 218 -8.06 30.02 -27.63
C ALA A 218 -7.85 31.04 -26.50
N THR A 219 -8.49 32.21 -26.59
CA THR A 219 -8.38 33.25 -25.55
C THR A 219 -9.06 32.82 -24.26
N LEU A 220 -10.27 32.25 -24.34
CA LEU A 220 -10.97 31.71 -23.17
C LEU A 220 -10.19 30.54 -22.54
N LEU A 221 -9.69 29.61 -23.37
CA LEU A 221 -8.92 28.45 -22.91
C LEU A 221 -7.62 28.87 -22.22
N ALA A 222 -6.93 29.91 -22.72
CA ALA A 222 -5.74 30.46 -22.10
C ALA A 222 -5.99 31.04 -20.70
N ALA A 223 -7.22 31.46 -20.41
CA ALA A 223 -7.63 31.92 -19.08
C ALA A 223 -8.10 30.79 -18.14
N CYS A 224 -8.20 29.55 -18.62
CA CYS A 224 -8.57 28.37 -17.81
C CYS A 224 -7.34 27.84 -17.05
N ASP A 225 -6.90 28.59 -16.04
CA ASP A 225 -5.68 28.32 -15.26
C ASP A 225 -5.90 27.46 -14.00
N GLY A 226 -7.15 27.04 -13.72
CA GLY A 226 -7.52 26.31 -12.51
C GLY A 226 -7.51 27.14 -11.22
N LYS A 227 -7.30 28.46 -11.32
CA LYS A 227 -7.28 29.39 -10.18
C LYS A 227 -8.49 30.31 -10.19
N GLN A 228 -8.78 30.96 -11.31
CA GLN A 228 -9.89 31.91 -11.42
C GLN A 228 -11.23 31.20 -11.59
N PRO A 229 -12.31 31.66 -10.94
CA PRO A 229 -13.65 31.10 -11.16
C PRO A 229 -14.09 31.34 -12.61
N ALA A 230 -14.90 30.42 -13.15
CA ALA A 230 -15.46 30.57 -14.51
C ALA A 230 -16.15 31.93 -14.72
N GLU A 231 -16.83 32.48 -13.71
CA GLU A 231 -17.45 33.81 -13.76
C GLU A 231 -16.44 34.92 -14.08
N ALA A 232 -15.22 34.86 -13.53
CA ALA A 232 -14.17 35.81 -13.86
C ALA A 232 -13.62 35.57 -15.27
N VAL A 233 -13.43 34.30 -15.64
CA VAL A 233 -12.91 33.90 -16.97
C VAL A 233 -13.85 34.34 -18.10
N VAL A 234 -15.16 34.13 -17.98
CA VAL A 234 -16.13 34.52 -19.03
C VAL A 234 -16.42 36.02 -19.05
N SER A 235 -16.14 36.73 -17.96
CA SER A 235 -16.35 38.18 -17.85
C SER A 235 -15.12 38.98 -18.29
N ASP A 236 -13.99 38.34 -18.57
CA ASP A 236 -12.79 39.00 -19.05
C ASP A 236 -13.05 39.61 -20.46
N PRO A 237 -12.97 40.94 -20.61
CA PRO A 237 -13.15 41.61 -21.90
C PRO A 237 -12.20 41.11 -22.99
N ALA A 238 -11.02 40.58 -22.63
CA ALA A 238 -10.04 40.04 -23.57
C ALA A 238 -10.60 38.87 -24.38
N THR A 239 -11.56 38.11 -23.85
CA THR A 239 -12.20 36.97 -24.53
C THR A 239 -13.03 37.38 -25.76
N GLY A 240 -13.42 38.66 -25.86
CA GLY A 240 -14.27 39.16 -26.93
C GLY A 240 -15.71 38.65 -26.89
N LEU A 241 -16.12 38.01 -25.79
CA LEU A 241 -17.48 37.52 -25.59
C LEU A 241 -18.45 38.68 -25.33
N ARG A 242 -19.62 38.64 -25.97
CA ARG A 242 -20.66 39.69 -25.80
C ARG A 242 -21.56 39.44 -24.59
N ARG A 243 -21.74 38.17 -24.19
CA ARG A 243 -22.57 37.75 -23.06
C ARG A 243 -21.88 36.63 -22.31
N ALA A 244 -21.94 36.68 -20.98
CA ALA A 244 -21.39 35.62 -20.11
C ALA A 244 -22.01 34.23 -20.40
N ALA A 245 -23.30 34.19 -20.77
CA ALA A 245 -23.99 32.96 -21.14
C ALA A 245 -23.35 32.22 -22.33
N ASP A 246 -22.84 32.97 -23.31
CA ASP A 246 -22.12 32.40 -24.46
C ASP A 246 -20.77 31.80 -23.99
N GLY A 247 -20.11 32.47 -23.03
CA GLY A 247 -18.89 31.97 -22.39
C GLY A 247 -19.10 30.67 -21.62
N TYR A 248 -20.16 30.56 -20.82
CA TYR A 248 -20.49 29.32 -20.11
C TYR A 248 -20.81 28.16 -21.06
N THR A 249 -21.53 28.45 -22.14
CA THR A 249 -21.79 27.45 -23.19
C THR A 249 -20.49 26.99 -23.84
N MET A 250 -19.55 27.91 -24.09
CA MET A 250 -18.23 27.59 -24.63
C MET A 250 -17.39 26.76 -23.65
N LEU A 251 -17.38 27.08 -22.36
CA LEU A 251 -16.73 26.25 -21.33
C LEU A 251 -17.33 24.84 -21.27
N ALA A 252 -18.66 24.71 -21.31
CA ALA A 252 -19.33 23.41 -21.34
C ALA A 252 -18.89 22.59 -22.56
N HIS A 253 -18.85 23.19 -23.75
CA HIS A 253 -18.40 22.54 -24.98
C HIS A 253 -16.92 22.11 -24.90
N LEU A 254 -16.04 22.96 -24.35
CA LEU A 254 -14.62 22.62 -24.16
C LEU A 254 -14.45 21.44 -23.18
N ALA A 255 -15.28 21.39 -22.12
CA ALA A 255 -15.29 20.28 -21.17
C ALA A 255 -15.80 18.98 -21.80
N GLU A 256 -16.89 19.04 -22.59
CA GLU A 256 -17.42 17.90 -23.35
C GLU A 256 -16.41 17.31 -24.34
N HIS A 257 -15.51 18.14 -24.86
CA HIS A 257 -14.42 17.73 -25.74
C HIS A 257 -13.12 17.36 -25.00
N GLU A 258 -13.17 17.22 -23.67
CA GLU A 258 -12.05 16.86 -22.81
C GLU A 258 -10.84 17.79 -22.95
N LEU A 259 -11.08 19.07 -23.28
CA LEU A 259 -10.03 20.10 -23.34
C LEU A 259 -9.81 20.79 -22.00
N ILE A 260 -10.86 20.92 -21.19
CA ILE A 260 -10.78 21.45 -19.83
C ILE A 260 -11.45 20.51 -18.83
N THR A 261 -11.02 20.60 -17.58
CA THR A 261 -11.84 20.22 -16.42
C THR A 261 -12.60 21.47 -15.93
N TRP A 262 -13.88 21.31 -15.59
CA TRP A 262 -14.70 22.38 -15.02
C TRP A 262 -15.50 21.85 -13.83
N ASP A 263 -14.76 21.60 -12.76
CA ASP A 263 -15.19 21.03 -11.49
C ASP A 263 -14.46 21.71 -10.31
N ALA A 264 -14.72 21.27 -9.08
CA ALA A 264 -14.13 21.89 -7.87
C ALA A 264 -12.60 21.71 -7.72
N ALA A 265 -11.94 20.93 -8.58
CA ALA A 265 -10.51 20.64 -8.60
C ALA A 265 -9.94 20.12 -7.26
N LEU A 266 -10.72 19.32 -6.54
CA LEU A 266 -10.30 18.63 -5.31
C LEU A 266 -9.16 17.62 -5.58
N PRO A 267 -8.10 17.62 -4.75
CA PRO A 267 -7.05 16.61 -4.80
C PRO A 267 -7.57 15.24 -4.33
N ASN A 268 -6.90 14.15 -4.73
CA ASN A 268 -7.18 12.80 -4.21
C ASN A 268 -6.41 12.53 -2.91
N THR A 269 -6.58 13.40 -1.91
CA THR A 269 -5.91 13.36 -0.59
C THR A 269 -6.90 13.81 0.50
N PRO A 270 -6.60 13.64 1.80
CA PRO A 270 -7.42 14.18 2.89
C PRO A 270 -7.65 15.68 2.84
N ALA A 271 -6.75 16.42 2.18
CA ALA A 271 -6.89 17.87 2.00
C ALA A 271 -8.13 18.25 1.18
N ALA A 272 -8.76 17.30 0.46
CA ALA A 272 -9.98 17.53 -0.29
C ALA A 272 -11.09 18.21 0.51
N GLU A 273 -11.24 17.91 1.81
CA GLU A 273 -12.25 18.55 2.66
C GLU A 273 -11.96 20.05 2.82
N ALA A 274 -10.72 20.40 3.13
CA ALA A 274 -10.30 21.79 3.31
C ALA A 274 -10.40 22.58 1.99
N VAL A 275 -9.97 21.98 0.87
CA VAL A 275 -10.08 22.58 -0.46
C VAL A 275 -11.54 22.82 -0.82
N LEU A 276 -12.43 21.85 -0.60
CA LEU A 276 -13.85 22.01 -0.89
C LEU A 276 -14.48 23.13 -0.07
N ARG A 277 -14.15 23.23 1.23
CA ARG A 277 -14.62 24.33 2.09
C ARG A 277 -14.16 25.69 1.55
N GLN A 278 -12.89 25.81 1.14
CA GLN A 278 -12.36 27.03 0.54
C GLN A 278 -13.08 27.38 -0.76
N ARG A 279 -13.35 26.39 -1.61
CA ARG A 279 -14.08 26.56 -2.88
C ARG A 279 -15.51 27.05 -2.63
N ILE A 280 -16.24 26.44 -1.70
CA ILE A 280 -17.58 26.88 -1.31
C ILE A 280 -17.57 28.31 -0.76
N ALA A 281 -16.59 28.65 0.08
CA ALA A 281 -16.47 30.00 0.65
C ALA A 281 -16.27 31.08 -0.43
N ALA A 282 -15.68 30.74 -1.57
CA ALA A 282 -15.45 31.64 -2.70
C ALA A 282 -16.69 31.85 -3.61
N ILE A 283 -17.80 31.14 -3.37
CA ILE A 283 -19.05 31.34 -4.12
C ILE A 283 -19.60 32.74 -3.81
N GLY A 284 -19.66 33.62 -4.81
CA GLY A 284 -20.14 34.99 -4.63
C GLY A 284 -21.66 35.13 -4.45
N ASP A 285 -22.45 34.10 -4.80
CA ASP A 285 -23.89 34.07 -4.54
C ASP A 285 -24.18 33.62 -3.09
N ASP A 286 -24.77 34.48 -2.27
CA ASP A 286 -24.97 34.23 -0.85
C ASP A 286 -25.90 33.05 -0.56
N ALA A 287 -26.96 32.87 -1.37
CA ALA A 287 -27.92 31.79 -1.16
C ALA A 287 -27.32 30.43 -1.55
N SER A 288 -26.66 30.36 -2.71
CA SER A 288 -25.93 29.16 -3.16
C SER A 288 -24.80 28.81 -2.19
N ARG A 289 -24.04 29.81 -1.70
CA ARG A 289 -22.97 29.60 -0.71
C ARG A 289 -23.51 29.04 0.59
N ALA A 290 -24.59 29.62 1.12
CA ALA A 290 -25.22 29.16 2.37
C ALA A 290 -25.78 27.73 2.24
N ALA A 291 -26.40 27.40 1.11
CA ALA A 291 -26.90 26.05 0.86
C ALA A 291 -25.77 25.02 0.73
N ALA A 292 -24.71 25.34 -0.02
CA ALA A 292 -23.56 24.46 -0.21
C ALA A 292 -22.79 24.22 1.09
N ILE A 293 -22.53 25.25 1.90
CA ILE A 293 -21.84 25.02 3.18
C ILE A 293 -22.74 24.26 4.17
N GLY A 294 -24.05 24.54 4.17
CA GLY A 294 -25.00 23.83 5.03
C GLY A 294 -25.08 22.33 4.73
N GLY A 295 -25.03 21.93 3.46
CA GLY A 295 -24.96 20.51 3.09
C GLY A 295 -23.63 19.85 3.49
N LEU A 296 -22.50 20.53 3.27
CA LEU A 296 -21.19 20.01 3.69
C LEU A 296 -21.08 19.89 5.21
N ASP A 297 -21.63 20.84 5.97
CA ASP A 297 -21.63 20.80 7.44
C ASP A 297 -22.54 19.67 7.96
N ARG A 298 -23.68 19.40 7.31
CA ARG A 298 -24.50 18.21 7.62
C ARG A 298 -23.72 16.91 7.40
N LEU A 299 -23.00 16.80 6.28
CA LEU A 299 -22.17 15.63 5.98
C LEU A 299 -21.02 15.50 7.01
N GLY A 300 -20.35 16.61 7.34
CA GLY A 300 -19.30 16.70 8.35
C GLY A 300 -19.77 16.26 9.73
N ALA A 301 -20.93 16.75 10.18
CA ALA A 301 -21.53 16.34 11.46
C ALA A 301 -21.85 14.84 11.51
N ALA A 302 -22.30 14.24 10.40
CA ALA A 302 -22.53 12.81 10.33
C ALA A 302 -21.22 12.00 10.41
N ARG A 303 -20.14 12.47 9.78
CA ARG A 303 -18.78 11.89 9.93
C ARG A 303 -18.27 12.03 11.35
N ASP A 304 -18.47 13.17 11.98
CA ASP A 304 -18.03 13.41 13.36
C ASP A 304 -18.79 12.53 14.35
N ALA A 305 -20.08 12.23 14.10
CA ALA A 305 -20.84 11.25 14.85
C ALA A 305 -20.28 9.81 14.70
N VAL A 306 -19.78 9.45 13.51
CA VAL A 306 -19.05 8.18 13.31
C VAL A 306 -17.79 8.14 14.17
N ALA A 307 -17.03 9.24 14.21
CA ALA A 307 -15.84 9.33 15.06
C ALA A 307 -16.18 9.24 16.56
N ALA A 308 -17.26 9.89 17.00
CA ALA A 308 -17.72 9.89 18.39
C ALA A 308 -18.25 8.52 18.86
N ALA A 309 -18.64 7.63 17.94
CA ALA A 309 -19.11 6.28 18.24
C ALA A 309 -17.98 5.26 18.51
N ALA A 310 -16.72 5.72 18.51
CA ALA A 310 -15.55 4.92 18.86
C ALA A 310 -15.74 4.15 20.18
N GLY A 311 -15.55 2.82 20.14
CA GLY A 311 -15.72 1.93 21.29
C GLY A 311 -17.12 1.35 21.46
N ASP A 312 -18.12 1.78 20.68
CA ASP A 312 -19.48 1.24 20.69
C ASP A 312 -19.87 0.71 19.30
N PRO A 313 -19.90 -0.62 19.08
CA PRO A 313 -20.18 -1.19 17.77
C PRO A 313 -21.61 -0.91 17.26
N ASP A 314 -22.60 -0.78 18.14
CA ASP A 314 -23.99 -0.56 17.73
C ASP A 314 -24.25 0.93 17.44
N ALA A 315 -23.65 1.84 18.22
CA ALA A 315 -23.63 3.26 17.91
C ALA A 315 -22.88 3.52 16.59
N LEU A 316 -21.74 2.86 16.38
CA LEU A 316 -20.95 2.99 15.16
C LEU A 316 -21.73 2.53 13.92
N ARG A 317 -22.42 1.38 14.01
CA ARG A 317 -23.28 0.90 12.92
C ARG A 317 -24.36 1.92 12.57
N THR A 318 -25.00 2.49 13.59
CA THR A 318 -26.03 3.52 13.42
C THR A 318 -25.45 4.77 12.76
N ALA A 319 -24.33 5.28 13.26
CA ALA A 319 -23.68 6.48 12.72
C ALA A 319 -23.24 6.30 11.26
N LEU A 320 -22.68 5.13 10.90
CA LEU A 320 -22.33 4.82 9.51
C LEU A 320 -23.58 4.78 8.60
N SER A 321 -24.68 4.19 9.08
CA SER A 321 -25.94 4.19 8.34
C SER A 321 -26.52 5.60 8.16
N THR A 322 -26.39 6.45 9.18
CA THR A 322 -26.81 7.86 9.10
C THR A 322 -25.95 8.62 8.09
N LEU A 323 -24.62 8.44 8.12
CA LEU A 323 -23.71 9.04 7.15
C LEU A 323 -24.05 8.59 5.72
N ASP A 324 -24.26 7.30 5.51
CA ASP A 324 -24.67 6.73 4.22
C ASP A 324 -26.00 7.38 3.73
N SER A 325 -26.96 7.59 4.63
CA SER A 325 -28.25 8.21 4.30
C SER A 325 -28.13 9.70 3.96
N VAL A 326 -27.37 10.47 4.76
CA VAL A 326 -27.13 11.90 4.54
C VAL A 326 -26.40 12.12 3.22
N PHE A 327 -25.41 11.28 2.91
CA PHE A 327 -24.72 11.34 1.64
C PHE A 327 -25.67 11.14 0.46
N THR A 328 -26.47 10.06 0.47
CA THR A 328 -27.42 9.78 -0.62
C THR A 328 -28.49 10.87 -0.75
N GLU A 329 -28.98 11.45 0.36
CA GLU A 329 -29.90 12.59 0.31
C GLU A 329 -29.28 13.81 -0.39
N LEU A 330 -28.01 14.11 -0.10
CA LEU A 330 -27.34 15.31 -0.62
C LEU A 330 -26.83 15.14 -2.05
N THR A 331 -26.43 13.93 -2.46
CA THR A 331 -25.74 13.69 -3.73
C THR A 331 -26.56 12.90 -4.74
N GLY A 332 -27.54 12.12 -4.29
CA GLY A 332 -28.25 11.13 -5.10
C GLY A 332 -27.42 9.87 -5.45
N GLU A 333 -26.18 9.79 -4.97
CA GLU A 333 -25.24 8.71 -5.29
C GLU A 333 -25.23 7.57 -4.27
N SER A 334 -24.68 6.42 -4.68
CA SER A 334 -24.44 5.28 -3.79
C SER A 334 -23.33 5.59 -2.78
N PRO A 335 -23.50 5.27 -1.48
CA PRO A 335 -22.48 5.49 -0.45
C PRO A 335 -21.36 4.44 -0.49
N ARG A 336 -21.40 3.52 -1.46
CA ARG A 336 -20.41 2.47 -1.67
C ARG A 336 -20.00 2.41 -3.13
N ARG A 337 -18.72 2.10 -3.38
CA ARG A 337 -18.16 1.82 -4.70
C ARG A 337 -17.17 0.66 -4.68
N ARG A 338 -16.83 0.11 -5.86
CA ARG A 338 -15.76 -0.89 -6.06
C ARG A 338 -15.91 -2.11 -5.14
N ALA A 339 -17.10 -2.72 -5.17
CA ALA A 339 -17.42 -3.86 -4.32
C ALA A 339 -16.50 -5.06 -4.61
N GLY A 340 -15.90 -5.64 -3.58
CA GLY A 340 -14.99 -6.78 -3.69
C GLY A 340 -13.51 -6.41 -3.90
N GLU A 341 -13.19 -5.15 -4.17
CA GLU A 341 -11.81 -4.70 -4.35
C GLU A 341 -11.11 -4.37 -3.02
N THR A 342 -9.80 -4.63 -2.96
CA THR A 342 -8.95 -4.31 -1.78
C THR A 342 -8.21 -2.99 -2.02
N TYR A 343 -8.06 -2.16 -0.98
CA TYR A 343 -7.45 -0.82 -1.07
C TYR A 343 -8.15 0.09 -2.09
N ALA A 344 -9.49 0.10 -2.07
CA ALA A 344 -10.30 0.78 -3.08
C ALA A 344 -11.12 1.97 -2.54
N GLY A 345 -10.98 2.33 -1.25
CA GLY A 345 -11.73 3.43 -0.62
C GLY A 345 -13.24 3.23 -0.80
N ARG A 346 -13.75 2.08 -0.39
CA ARG A 346 -15.12 1.60 -0.70
C ARG A 346 -16.22 2.35 0.04
N THR A 347 -15.87 3.08 1.10
CA THR A 347 -16.77 3.76 2.03
C THR A 347 -16.55 5.27 2.00
N LEU A 348 -17.50 6.02 2.53
CA LEU A 348 -17.45 7.48 2.55
C LEU A 348 -16.32 8.03 3.44
N CYS A 349 -15.99 7.32 4.52
CA CYS A 349 -14.90 7.66 5.42
C CYS A 349 -14.13 6.41 5.87
N TYR A 350 -12.99 6.64 6.49
CA TYR A 350 -12.15 5.63 7.13
C TYR A 350 -11.63 6.13 8.48
N GLU A 351 -11.24 5.19 9.35
CA GLU A 351 -10.55 5.47 10.60
C GLU A 351 -9.07 5.08 10.50
N ASP A 352 -8.22 5.97 10.99
CA ASP A 352 -6.82 5.69 11.30
C ASP A 352 -6.50 5.99 12.75
N THR A 353 -5.47 5.32 13.27
CA THR A 353 -5.08 5.41 14.68
C THR A 353 -3.58 5.42 14.87
N ALA A 354 -3.16 6.09 15.95
CA ALA A 354 -1.81 6.03 16.49
C ALA A 354 -1.81 5.16 17.74
N ARG A 355 -0.88 4.22 17.83
CA ARG A 355 -0.64 3.35 18.98
C ARG A 355 -0.24 4.19 20.18
N ASP A 356 -0.72 3.82 21.36
CA ASP A 356 -0.25 4.41 22.62
C ASP A 356 0.97 3.65 23.15
N LEU A 357 2.07 3.81 22.45
CA LEU A 357 3.34 3.15 22.73
C LEU A 357 4.47 4.05 22.26
N ASP A 358 5.48 4.20 23.09
CA ASP A 358 6.74 4.84 22.70
C ASP A 358 7.85 3.78 22.74
N VAL A 359 8.57 3.65 21.63
CA VAL A 359 9.72 2.74 21.50
C VAL A 359 10.93 3.52 21.02
N THR A 360 12.04 3.32 21.71
CA THR A 360 13.36 3.78 21.24
C THR A 360 14.25 2.56 21.05
N PHE A 361 14.77 2.36 19.85
CA PHE A 361 15.73 1.32 19.52
C PHE A 361 17.15 1.87 19.65
N GLY A 362 18.03 1.12 20.32
CA GLY A 362 19.39 1.58 20.64
C GLY A 362 20.49 1.01 19.75
N ALA A 363 21.72 1.41 20.04
CA ALA A 363 22.93 0.99 19.33
C ALA A 363 23.09 -0.54 19.18
N PRO A 364 22.79 -1.38 20.19
CA PRO A 364 22.95 -2.82 20.05
C PRO A 364 22.11 -3.43 18.92
N LEU A 365 20.87 -2.97 18.74
CA LEU A 365 20.03 -3.45 17.64
C LEU A 365 20.57 -2.98 16.30
N LEU A 366 20.99 -1.70 16.20
CA LEU A 366 21.53 -1.14 14.96
C LEU A 366 22.81 -1.87 14.51
N ALA A 367 23.69 -2.20 15.45
CA ALA A 367 24.91 -2.95 15.18
C ALA A 367 24.62 -4.36 14.64
N GLU A 368 23.65 -5.06 15.23
CA GLU A 368 23.22 -6.40 14.78
C GLU A 368 22.53 -6.37 13.41
N LEU A 369 21.87 -5.26 13.06
CA LEU A 369 21.23 -5.08 11.75
C LEU A 369 22.24 -4.77 10.64
N ALA A 370 23.36 -4.12 10.95
CA ALA A 370 24.24 -3.53 9.95
C ALA A 370 24.80 -4.55 8.95
N ALA A 371 25.43 -5.62 9.43
CA ALA A 371 26.08 -6.61 8.57
C ALA A 371 25.10 -7.40 7.67
N PRO A 372 23.99 -7.97 8.18
CA PRO A 372 23.04 -8.69 7.32
C PRO A 372 22.28 -7.75 6.36
N LEU A 373 21.91 -6.53 6.80
CA LEU A 373 21.26 -5.58 5.90
C LEU A 373 22.20 -5.09 4.80
N ASP A 374 23.50 -4.88 5.04
CA ASP A 374 24.47 -4.51 3.99
C ASP A 374 24.43 -5.47 2.80
N LEU A 375 24.30 -6.78 3.06
CA LEU A 375 24.18 -7.79 1.99
C LEU A 375 22.90 -7.61 1.16
N LEU A 376 21.77 -7.42 1.84
CA LEU A 376 20.46 -7.23 1.20
C LEU A 376 20.38 -5.90 0.43
N LEU A 377 20.95 -4.84 0.99
CA LEU A 377 20.97 -3.50 0.38
C LEU A 377 21.88 -3.45 -0.85
N ARG A 378 22.99 -4.20 -0.88
CA ARG A 378 23.80 -4.39 -2.10
C ARG A 378 23.02 -5.09 -3.20
N ALA A 379 22.28 -6.14 -2.86
CA ALA A 379 21.40 -6.82 -3.80
C ALA A 379 20.29 -5.88 -4.30
N ALA A 380 19.72 -5.03 -3.42
CA ALA A 380 18.71 -4.05 -3.78
C ALA A 380 19.26 -2.94 -4.70
N ARG A 381 20.49 -2.45 -4.44
CA ARG A 381 21.20 -1.52 -5.31
C ARG A 381 21.45 -2.11 -6.69
N TRP A 382 21.91 -3.37 -6.75
CA TRP A 382 22.11 -4.07 -8.01
C TRP A 382 20.80 -4.22 -8.78
N LEU A 383 19.71 -4.59 -8.10
CA LEU A 383 18.38 -4.70 -8.71
C LEU A 383 17.96 -3.34 -9.30
N ALA A 384 18.04 -2.26 -8.53
CA ALA A 384 17.67 -0.92 -8.98
C ALA A 384 18.52 -0.42 -10.17
N GLY A 385 19.83 -0.68 -10.16
CA GLY A 385 20.71 -0.34 -11.28
C GLY A 385 20.48 -1.19 -12.53
N THR A 386 20.15 -2.47 -12.36
CA THR A 386 19.86 -3.36 -13.50
C THR A 386 18.51 -3.03 -14.13
N LEU A 387 17.51 -2.66 -13.31
CA LEU A 387 16.23 -2.14 -13.80
C LEU A 387 16.43 -0.84 -14.59
N GLU A 388 17.27 0.08 -14.09
CA GLU A 388 17.61 1.30 -14.84
C GLU A 388 18.18 0.98 -16.22
N VAL A 389 19.16 0.08 -16.32
CA VAL A 389 19.74 -0.31 -17.63
C VAL A 389 18.67 -0.92 -18.53
N ALA A 390 17.85 -1.83 -18.01
CA ALA A 390 16.81 -2.51 -18.79
C ALA A 390 15.74 -1.54 -19.31
N TYR A 391 15.23 -0.66 -18.45
CA TYR A 391 14.23 0.35 -18.83
C TYR A 391 14.84 1.45 -19.70
N ALA A 392 16.07 1.92 -19.45
CA ALA A 392 16.72 2.92 -20.29
C ALA A 392 16.91 2.41 -21.73
N ASN A 393 17.30 1.15 -21.91
CA ASN A 393 17.42 0.53 -23.23
C ASN A 393 16.05 0.41 -23.93
N ALA A 394 15.02 -0.03 -23.20
CA ALA A 394 13.67 -0.16 -23.75
C ALA A 394 13.08 1.21 -24.14
N LEU A 395 13.24 2.23 -23.29
CA LEU A 395 12.81 3.61 -23.58
C LEU A 395 13.59 4.20 -24.76
N ARG A 396 14.89 3.86 -24.90
CA ARG A 396 15.68 4.27 -26.06
C ARG A 396 15.20 3.66 -27.36
N ALA A 397 14.84 2.38 -27.37
CA ALA A 397 14.25 1.76 -28.55
C ALA A 397 12.98 2.49 -29.00
N LEU A 398 12.08 2.83 -28.06
CA LEU A 398 10.88 3.61 -28.37
C LEU A 398 11.19 5.02 -28.88
N TYR A 399 12.20 5.68 -28.31
CA TYR A 399 12.66 6.99 -28.78
C TYR A 399 13.27 6.91 -30.19
N ASP A 400 14.08 5.88 -30.47
CA ASP A 400 14.69 5.64 -31.78
C ASP A 400 13.64 5.38 -32.87
N GLU A 401 12.55 4.68 -32.54
CA GLU A 401 11.40 4.51 -33.42
C GLU A 401 10.70 5.85 -33.69
N LEU A 402 10.38 6.62 -32.64
CA LEU A 402 9.67 7.89 -32.77
C LEU A 402 10.47 8.96 -33.52
N ARG A 403 11.80 9.00 -33.35
CA ARG A 403 12.65 9.99 -34.05
C ARG A 403 12.89 9.67 -35.53
N ALA A 404 12.52 8.46 -35.99
CA ALA A 404 12.62 8.10 -37.40
C ALA A 404 11.64 8.89 -38.26
N ASP A 405 10.53 9.34 -37.67
CA ASP A 405 9.57 10.24 -38.30
C ASP A 405 10.02 11.71 -38.20
N PRO A 406 9.73 12.57 -39.20
CA PRO A 406 10.07 13.98 -39.14
C PRO A 406 9.33 14.72 -38.01
N GLY A 407 10.07 15.19 -37.00
CA GLY A 407 9.50 15.99 -35.90
C GLY A 407 10.37 15.99 -34.64
N GLN A 408 9.94 16.76 -33.64
CA GLN A 408 10.49 16.63 -32.29
C GLN A 408 9.73 15.54 -31.55
N VAL A 409 10.44 14.69 -30.79
CA VAL A 409 9.81 13.66 -29.97
C VAL A 409 9.24 14.30 -28.71
N ARG A 410 7.92 14.21 -28.52
CA ARG A 410 7.25 14.65 -27.29
C ARG A 410 7.18 13.52 -26.30
N LEU A 411 7.25 13.84 -25.01
CA LEU A 411 7.09 12.84 -23.96
C LEU A 411 5.70 12.18 -24.04
N SER A 412 4.64 12.90 -24.43
CA SER A 412 3.30 12.33 -24.56
C SER A 412 3.23 11.11 -25.48
N ASP A 413 3.98 11.13 -26.58
CA ASP A 413 3.96 10.04 -27.58
C ASP A 413 4.80 8.86 -27.10
N LEU A 414 5.97 9.15 -26.51
CA LEU A 414 6.81 8.13 -25.88
C LEU A 414 6.11 7.47 -24.69
N TRP A 415 5.45 8.27 -23.83
CA TRP A 415 4.73 7.80 -22.66
C TRP A 415 3.60 6.85 -23.01
N PHE A 416 2.87 7.15 -24.10
CA PHE A 416 1.81 6.28 -24.62
C PHE A 416 2.36 4.90 -25.00
N LEU A 417 3.47 4.83 -25.74
CA LEU A 417 4.11 3.57 -26.10
C LEU A 417 4.73 2.85 -24.89
N ALA A 418 5.33 3.61 -23.97
CA ALA A 418 6.00 3.08 -22.80
C ALA A 418 5.05 2.31 -21.86
N GLN A 419 3.72 2.54 -21.92
CA GLN A 419 2.74 1.77 -21.15
C GLN A 419 2.92 0.25 -21.33
N GLY A 420 3.25 -0.20 -22.54
CA GLY A 420 3.51 -1.62 -22.83
C GLY A 420 4.68 -2.22 -22.04
N LEU A 421 5.68 -1.40 -21.67
CA LEU A 421 6.85 -1.85 -20.91
C LEU A 421 6.52 -2.16 -19.44
N PHE A 422 5.44 -1.59 -18.92
CA PHE A 422 5.04 -1.70 -17.50
C PHE A 422 3.85 -2.66 -17.33
N TRP A 423 2.85 -2.58 -18.22
CA TRP A 423 1.59 -3.33 -18.11
C TRP A 423 1.32 -4.29 -19.28
N GLY A 424 2.24 -4.41 -20.23
CA GLY A 424 2.10 -5.36 -21.34
C GLY A 424 2.00 -6.80 -20.84
N THR A 425 1.11 -7.58 -21.46
CA THR A 425 0.89 -9.00 -21.15
C THR A 425 1.52 -9.95 -22.17
N THR A 426 2.15 -9.40 -23.21
CA THR A 426 2.73 -10.14 -24.33
C THR A 426 4.25 -10.08 -24.23
N GLY A 427 4.88 -11.24 -24.03
CA GLY A 427 6.33 -11.33 -23.82
C GLY A 427 6.78 -10.89 -22.43
N ASP A 428 8.08 -11.01 -22.16
CA ASP A 428 8.67 -10.60 -20.89
C ASP A 428 8.87 -9.08 -20.87
N ARG A 429 8.40 -8.43 -19.80
CA ARG A 429 8.72 -7.02 -19.56
C ARG A 429 10.15 -6.89 -19.04
N PRO A 430 10.78 -5.69 -19.12
CA PRO A 430 12.10 -5.46 -18.56
C PRO A 430 12.24 -5.94 -17.09
N VAL A 431 11.22 -5.70 -16.26
CA VAL A 431 11.21 -6.18 -14.86
C VAL A 431 11.22 -7.70 -14.75
N ASP A 432 10.51 -8.42 -15.61
CA ASP A 432 10.36 -9.88 -15.50
C ASP A 432 11.71 -10.58 -15.76
N THR A 433 12.45 -10.12 -16.77
CA THR A 433 13.81 -10.59 -17.05
C THR A 433 14.76 -10.30 -15.88
N VAL A 434 14.73 -9.08 -15.34
CA VAL A 434 15.61 -8.69 -14.22
C VAL A 434 15.28 -9.46 -12.94
N ALA A 435 13.98 -9.66 -12.64
CA ALA A 435 13.54 -10.43 -11.49
C ALA A 435 13.96 -11.91 -11.60
N GLY A 436 13.89 -12.51 -12.79
CA GLY A 436 14.38 -13.86 -13.04
C GLY A 436 15.87 -14.00 -12.77
N GLU A 437 16.68 -13.06 -13.25
CA GLU A 437 18.13 -13.03 -13.00
C GLU A 437 18.47 -12.79 -11.52
N PHE A 438 17.72 -11.90 -10.85
CA PHE A 438 17.84 -11.66 -9.42
C PHE A 438 17.58 -12.95 -8.61
N ALA A 439 16.48 -13.65 -8.90
CA ALA A 439 16.12 -14.90 -8.23
C ALA A 439 17.16 -16.00 -8.47
N ARG A 440 17.70 -16.11 -9.70
CA ARG A 440 18.76 -17.06 -10.03
C ARG A 440 20.04 -16.80 -9.22
N ARG A 441 20.53 -15.55 -9.21
CA ARG A 441 21.72 -15.14 -8.42
C ARG A 441 21.54 -15.38 -6.93
N TRP A 442 20.34 -15.10 -6.41
CA TRP A 442 20.02 -15.35 -5.01
C TRP A 442 20.04 -16.84 -4.67
N ALA A 443 19.46 -17.68 -5.52
CA ALA A 443 19.46 -19.14 -5.31
C ALA A 443 20.89 -19.72 -5.32
N GLU A 444 21.75 -19.24 -6.22
CA GLU A 444 23.16 -19.64 -6.31
C GLU A 444 24.00 -19.17 -5.12
N LEU A 445 23.74 -17.97 -4.59
CA LEU A 445 24.42 -17.43 -3.41
C LEU A 445 24.28 -18.36 -2.20
N PHE A 446 23.12 -19.01 -2.05
CA PHE A 446 22.85 -19.92 -0.93
C PHE A 446 22.92 -21.40 -1.29
N ASP A 447 23.21 -21.74 -2.54
CA ASP A 447 23.23 -23.13 -3.04
C ASP A 447 21.91 -23.87 -2.77
N LEU A 448 20.78 -23.19 -3.03
CA LEU A 448 19.44 -23.69 -2.67
C LEU A 448 19.06 -24.99 -3.40
N ALA A 449 19.69 -25.28 -4.54
CA ALA A 449 19.44 -26.50 -5.30
C ALA A 449 19.90 -27.77 -4.56
N ASN A 450 20.90 -27.65 -3.67
CA ASN A 450 21.53 -28.77 -2.96
C ASN A 450 21.28 -28.74 -1.45
N ALA A 451 20.32 -27.92 -0.99
CA ALA A 451 20.10 -27.70 0.43
C ALA A 451 19.13 -28.74 1.03
N ASP A 452 19.65 -29.63 1.88
CA ASP A 452 18.86 -30.68 2.56
C ASP A 452 18.34 -30.26 3.95
N GLY A 453 18.49 -29.00 4.34
CA GLY A 453 18.07 -28.48 5.65
C GLY A 453 18.31 -26.98 5.86
N PRO A 454 18.06 -26.46 7.08
CA PRO A 454 18.23 -25.04 7.38
C PRO A 454 19.63 -24.53 7.06
N ILE A 455 19.71 -23.37 6.41
CA ILE A 455 20.95 -22.71 6.04
C ILE A 455 21.25 -21.62 7.06
N VAL A 456 22.40 -21.74 7.74
CA VAL A 456 22.93 -20.70 8.62
C VAL A 456 24.29 -20.26 8.09
N ARG A 457 24.48 -18.96 7.89
CA ARG A 457 25.71 -18.34 7.41
C ARG A 457 25.99 -17.07 8.20
N SER A 458 27.24 -16.63 8.25
CA SER A 458 27.56 -15.29 8.75
C SER A 458 27.59 -14.26 7.63
N ALA A 459 27.25 -12.99 7.91
CA ALA A 459 27.37 -11.95 6.89
C ALA A 459 28.81 -11.78 6.41
N ARG A 460 29.79 -12.02 7.29
CA ARG A 460 31.22 -12.01 6.99
C ARG A 460 31.61 -13.02 5.91
N GLU A 461 31.07 -14.24 5.97
CA GLU A 461 31.34 -15.29 4.97
C GLU A 461 30.72 -14.98 3.62
N LEU A 462 29.54 -14.35 3.61
CA LEU A 462 28.79 -14.07 2.39
C LEU A 462 29.29 -12.82 1.66
N ARG A 463 29.98 -11.90 2.32
CA ARG A 463 30.33 -10.58 1.76
C ARG A 463 31.00 -10.65 0.39
N ALA A 464 32.05 -11.45 0.23
CA ALA A 464 32.74 -11.58 -1.05
C ALA A 464 31.86 -12.21 -2.15
N ARG A 465 31.05 -13.21 -1.78
CA ARG A 465 30.12 -13.87 -2.70
C ARG A 465 28.99 -12.95 -3.14
N VAL A 466 28.52 -12.07 -2.24
CA VAL A 466 27.53 -11.03 -2.55
C VAL A 466 28.11 -9.99 -3.49
N ASP A 467 29.37 -9.57 -3.30
CA ASP A 467 30.02 -8.61 -4.21
C ASP A 467 30.22 -9.19 -5.62
N GLU A 468 30.49 -10.50 -5.73
CA GLU A 468 30.55 -11.21 -7.01
C GLU A 468 29.16 -11.39 -7.64
N ALA A 469 28.18 -11.85 -6.86
CA ALA A 469 26.82 -12.10 -7.32
C ALA A 469 26.06 -10.81 -7.64
N PHE A 470 26.33 -9.71 -6.93
CA PHE A 470 25.66 -8.42 -7.10
C PHE A 470 26.71 -7.31 -7.23
N PRO A 471 27.37 -7.20 -8.41
CA PRO A 471 28.38 -6.17 -8.63
C PRO A 471 27.84 -4.77 -8.37
N ARG A 472 28.71 -3.88 -7.88
CA ARG A 472 28.30 -2.51 -7.54
C ARG A 472 27.90 -1.73 -8.78
N LEU A 473 26.59 -1.47 -8.91
CA LEU A 473 26.03 -0.51 -9.85
C LEU A 473 25.78 0.83 -9.16
N ARG A 474 25.69 1.90 -9.96
CA ARG A 474 25.41 3.26 -9.48
C ARG A 474 24.14 3.77 -10.16
N PRO A 475 22.96 3.43 -9.63
CA PRO A 475 21.73 3.92 -10.23
C PRO A 475 21.65 5.45 -10.16
N SER A 476 21.13 6.08 -11.22
CA SER A 476 21.11 7.54 -11.37
C SER A 476 19.76 8.20 -11.03
N TRP A 477 18.72 7.40 -10.81
CA TRP A 477 17.36 7.87 -10.51
C TRP A 477 17.10 7.97 -9.01
N SER A 478 16.28 8.94 -8.61
CA SER A 478 16.13 9.39 -7.23
C SER A 478 15.73 8.26 -6.28
N ALA A 479 14.65 7.54 -6.59
CA ALA A 479 14.06 6.54 -5.71
C ALA A 479 15.00 5.35 -5.43
N ALA A 480 15.97 5.05 -6.31
CA ALA A 480 16.96 3.98 -6.10
C ALA A 480 17.89 4.21 -4.90
N ARG A 481 17.94 5.42 -4.36
CA ARG A 481 18.80 5.76 -3.22
C ARG A 481 18.23 5.34 -1.88
N LEU A 482 16.94 5.02 -1.81
CA LEU A 482 16.25 4.71 -0.56
C LEU A 482 15.53 3.36 -0.66
N HIS A 483 15.82 2.47 0.29
CA HIS A 483 15.17 1.17 0.42
C HIS A 483 14.44 1.10 1.76
N SER A 484 13.27 0.46 1.78
CA SER A 484 12.51 0.28 3.02
C SER A 484 12.36 -1.19 3.41
N PRO A 485 13.23 -1.75 4.26
CA PRO A 485 13.02 -3.08 4.79
C PRO A 485 11.95 -3.09 5.87
N ASP A 486 11.12 -4.12 5.85
CA ASP A 486 10.19 -4.50 6.91
C ASP A 486 10.80 -5.64 7.73
N LEU A 487 10.96 -5.43 9.03
CA LEU A 487 11.63 -6.34 9.95
C LEU A 487 10.69 -6.74 11.09
N GLN A 488 10.62 -8.03 11.39
CA GLN A 488 9.91 -8.52 12.56
C GLN A 488 10.93 -8.93 13.61
N ILE A 489 10.84 -8.32 14.79
CA ILE A 489 11.65 -8.70 15.95
C ILE A 489 10.92 -9.82 16.68
N SER A 490 11.59 -10.95 16.87
CA SER A 490 11.10 -12.15 17.52
C SER A 490 11.72 -12.24 18.91
N ALA A 491 10.93 -12.01 19.95
CA ALA A 491 11.39 -12.04 21.35
C ALA A 491 10.24 -12.45 22.29
N THR A 492 10.56 -13.09 23.41
CA THR A 492 9.58 -13.56 24.41
C THR A 492 9.09 -12.43 25.33
N GLY A 493 8.79 -11.25 24.76
CA GLY A 493 8.40 -10.05 25.49
C GLY A 493 9.43 -8.92 25.43
N PRO A 494 9.08 -7.73 25.96
CA PRO A 494 9.96 -6.56 25.94
C PRO A 494 11.23 -6.76 26.79
N ASP A 495 11.13 -7.44 27.94
CA ASP A 495 12.30 -7.69 28.81
C ASP A 495 13.35 -8.58 28.12
N ALA A 496 12.92 -9.57 27.33
CA ALA A 496 13.82 -10.42 26.55
C ALA A 496 14.52 -9.60 25.45
N LEU A 497 13.78 -8.73 24.77
CA LEU A 497 14.34 -7.80 23.80
C LEU A 497 15.38 -6.87 24.45
N GLU A 498 15.07 -6.29 25.61
CA GLU A 498 15.98 -5.41 26.36
C GLU A 498 17.28 -6.13 26.79
N ARG A 499 17.20 -7.43 27.11
CA ARG A 499 18.38 -8.27 27.43
C ARG A 499 19.16 -8.75 26.20
N GLY A 500 18.71 -8.48 24.98
CA GLY A 500 19.37 -8.97 23.75
C GLY A 500 18.98 -10.40 23.33
N GLU A 501 17.92 -10.94 23.92
CA GLU A 501 17.38 -12.29 23.66
C GLU A 501 16.32 -12.25 22.56
N TYR A 502 16.74 -11.97 21.33
CA TYR A 502 15.85 -11.86 20.17
C TYR A 502 16.46 -12.38 18.87
N ARG A 503 15.60 -12.58 17.87
CA ARG A 503 15.95 -12.79 16.46
C ARG A 503 15.27 -11.73 15.59
N ILE A 504 15.80 -11.52 14.39
CA ILE A 504 15.20 -10.63 13.40
C ILE A 504 14.71 -11.49 12.24
N VAL A 505 13.56 -11.16 11.68
CA VAL A 505 13.01 -11.82 10.50
C VAL A 505 12.71 -10.77 9.45
N LEU A 506 13.28 -10.92 8.26
CA LEU A 506 12.91 -10.08 7.13
C LEU A 506 11.47 -10.41 6.72
N GLY A 507 10.60 -9.42 6.79
CA GLY A 507 9.22 -9.51 6.29
C GLY A 507 9.20 -9.29 4.79
N GLU A 508 9.61 -8.10 4.38
CA GLU A 508 9.63 -7.64 2.99
C GLU A 508 10.77 -6.63 2.79
N MET A 509 11.22 -6.46 1.56
CA MET A 509 12.16 -5.40 1.18
C MET A 509 11.53 -4.58 0.07
N HIS A 510 11.15 -3.34 0.40
CA HIS A 510 10.66 -2.38 -0.59
C HIS A 510 11.88 -1.69 -1.22
N ALA A 511 12.45 -2.33 -2.24
CA ALA A 511 13.61 -1.81 -2.93
C ALA A 511 13.26 -0.57 -3.77
N ALA A 512 14.06 0.50 -3.66
CA ALA A 512 13.89 1.76 -4.38
C ALA A 512 12.52 2.44 -4.10
N TRP A 513 12.00 2.30 -2.87
CA TRP A 513 10.66 2.78 -2.52
C TRP A 513 10.65 3.49 -1.17
N ALA A 514 10.22 4.76 -1.17
CA ALA A 514 10.08 5.60 0.02
C ALA A 514 8.75 5.34 0.73
N SER A 515 8.69 4.21 1.45
CA SER A 515 7.45 3.70 2.05
C SER A 515 6.77 4.58 3.14
N PHE A 516 7.45 5.63 3.63
CA PHE A 516 6.88 6.60 4.57
C PHE A 516 6.14 7.72 3.84
N ASP A 517 6.32 7.86 2.54
CA ASP A 517 5.57 8.79 1.69
C ASP A 517 4.16 8.25 1.44
N CYS A 518 3.36 8.20 2.50
CA CYS A 518 2.02 7.66 2.50
C CYS A 518 1.20 8.30 3.61
N GLU A 519 0.07 8.91 3.24
CA GLU A 519 -0.77 9.73 4.12
C GLU A 519 -1.20 9.02 5.42
N VAL A 520 -1.48 7.71 5.34
CA VAL A 520 -1.81 6.87 6.51
C VAL A 520 -0.74 6.88 7.60
N PHE A 521 0.53 7.07 7.22
CA PHE A 521 1.66 7.11 8.16
C PHE A 521 1.98 8.52 8.59
N THR A 522 2.03 9.47 7.65
CA THR A 522 2.43 10.85 7.93
C THR A 522 1.40 11.58 8.78
N SER A 523 0.11 11.28 8.64
CA SER A 523 -0.97 11.81 9.51
C SER A 523 -0.79 11.47 11.00
N ALA A 524 -0.09 10.37 11.30
CA ALA A 524 0.21 9.93 12.65
C ALA A 524 1.51 10.53 13.21
N HIS A 525 2.34 11.15 12.36
CA HIS A 525 3.61 11.75 12.79
C HIS A 525 3.36 13.10 13.48
N PRO A 526 4.03 13.42 14.60
CA PRO A 526 3.90 14.71 15.25
C PRO A 526 4.44 15.88 14.40
N ASP A 527 5.37 15.63 13.47
CA ASP A 527 5.94 16.64 12.58
C ASP A 527 6.12 16.11 11.14
N PRO A 528 5.06 16.11 10.31
CA PRO A 528 5.16 15.65 8.92
C PRO A 528 6.06 16.52 8.05
N GLN A 529 6.31 17.79 8.43
CA GLN A 529 7.19 18.69 7.66
C GLN A 529 8.65 18.23 7.75
N ARG A 530 9.08 17.74 8.91
CA ARG A 530 10.40 17.15 9.07
C ARG A 530 10.62 15.95 8.15
N LEU A 531 9.64 15.05 8.03
CA LEU A 531 9.71 13.90 7.12
C LEU A 531 9.81 14.35 5.65
N ARG A 532 9.06 15.40 5.28
CA ARG A 532 9.11 15.97 3.93
C ARG A 532 10.49 16.56 3.61
N ALA A 533 11.07 17.30 4.55
CA ALA A 533 12.41 17.87 4.41
C ALA A 533 13.48 16.77 4.30
N ALA A 534 13.42 15.76 5.16
CA ALA A 534 14.30 14.60 5.13
C ALA A 534 14.25 13.85 3.79
N LEU A 535 13.05 13.61 3.26
CA LEU A 535 12.87 12.93 1.99
C LEU A 535 13.42 13.76 0.81
N ALA A 536 13.21 15.08 0.82
CA ALA A 536 13.74 15.98 -0.19
C ALA A 536 15.28 16.06 -0.15
N GLU A 537 15.89 16.01 1.03
CA GLU A 537 17.34 15.94 1.17
C GLU A 537 17.92 14.63 0.62
N ASP A 538 17.26 13.50 0.90
CA ASP A 538 17.76 12.18 0.52
C ASP A 538 17.44 11.77 -0.91
N LEU A 539 16.35 12.24 -1.52
CA LEU A 539 15.99 11.90 -2.90
C LEU A 539 16.30 13.04 -3.90
N GLY A 540 16.68 14.21 -3.40
CA GLY A 540 16.92 15.38 -4.23
C GLY A 540 15.65 16.20 -4.50
N GLN A 541 15.87 17.34 -5.14
CA GLN A 541 14.81 18.30 -5.49
C GLN A 541 14.25 18.02 -6.89
N ARG A 542 13.03 18.52 -7.16
CA ARG A 542 12.40 18.48 -8.49
C ARG A 542 12.08 17.08 -8.99
N ARG A 543 11.69 16.19 -8.08
CA ARG A 543 11.21 14.85 -8.43
C ARG A 543 9.95 14.96 -9.27
N VAL A 544 9.78 14.00 -10.18
CA VAL A 544 8.61 13.92 -11.05
C VAL A 544 7.60 12.95 -10.44
N GLN A 545 6.38 13.43 -10.19
CA GLN A 545 5.30 12.68 -9.56
C GLN A 545 4.15 12.54 -10.56
N PRO A 546 3.80 11.35 -11.04
CA PRO A 546 2.65 11.18 -11.93
C PRO A 546 1.36 11.65 -11.25
N LEU A 547 0.57 12.48 -11.94
CA LEU A 547 -0.79 12.77 -11.54
C LEU A 547 -1.66 11.55 -11.90
N TYR A 548 -1.74 10.59 -10.98
CA TYR A 548 -2.45 9.35 -11.25
C TYR A 548 -3.98 9.54 -11.34
N PRO A 549 -4.64 8.81 -12.26
CA PRO A 549 -6.09 8.70 -12.31
C PRO A 549 -6.78 8.33 -10.99
N LEU A 550 -8.02 8.77 -10.84
CA LEU A 550 -8.85 8.46 -9.66
C LEU A 550 -9.21 6.97 -9.55
N ASP A 551 -9.12 6.22 -10.63
CA ASP A 551 -9.29 4.78 -10.70
C ASP A 551 -7.99 4.00 -10.72
N TRP A 552 -6.85 4.68 -10.53
CA TRP A 552 -5.56 4.02 -10.46
C TRP A 552 -5.58 2.90 -9.40
N PRO A 553 -5.21 1.66 -9.76
CA PRO A 553 -5.31 0.53 -8.86
C PRO A 553 -4.60 0.77 -7.53
N ARG A 554 -5.27 0.44 -6.42
CA ARG A 554 -4.75 0.55 -5.05
C ARG A 554 -4.37 1.96 -4.60
N ARG A 555 -4.77 3.01 -5.34
CA ARG A 555 -4.60 4.41 -4.93
C ARG A 555 -5.91 4.96 -4.35
N THR A 556 -5.85 5.43 -3.12
CA THR A 556 -6.96 6.11 -2.45
C THR A 556 -6.45 7.35 -1.72
N SER A 557 -7.34 8.21 -1.25
CA SER A 557 -6.94 9.39 -0.47
C SER A 557 -6.08 9.01 0.74
N ARG A 558 -6.45 7.91 1.41
CA ARG A 558 -5.76 7.36 2.58
C ARG A 558 -4.32 6.90 2.32
N VAL A 559 -4.00 6.44 1.12
CA VAL A 559 -2.67 5.91 0.78
C VAL A 559 -1.92 6.76 -0.24
N SER A 560 -2.40 7.98 -0.46
CA SER A 560 -1.77 8.97 -1.34
C SER A 560 -0.39 9.40 -0.82
N GLU A 561 0.45 9.87 -1.73
CA GLU A 561 1.74 10.48 -1.43
C GLU A 561 1.52 11.81 -0.68
N SER A 562 2.31 12.07 0.36
CA SER A 562 2.12 13.19 1.29
C SER A 562 3.40 13.96 1.60
N LEU A 563 4.56 13.44 1.18
CA LEU A 563 5.88 14.02 1.38
C LEU A 563 6.45 14.63 0.10
N ALA A 564 5.59 15.05 -0.83
CA ALA A 564 6.00 15.84 -1.97
C ALA A 564 6.66 17.15 -1.50
N GLY A 565 7.87 17.42 -1.99
CA GLY A 565 8.66 18.60 -1.67
C GLY A 565 8.21 19.82 -2.46
N PRO A 566 8.61 21.04 -2.03
CA PRO A 566 8.16 22.29 -2.65
C PRO A 566 8.62 22.48 -4.10
N THR A 567 9.68 21.78 -4.52
CA THR A 567 10.23 21.86 -5.88
C THR A 567 9.80 20.71 -6.78
N ASP A 568 9.12 19.69 -6.24
CA ASP A 568 8.65 18.54 -7.02
C ASP A 568 7.52 18.94 -7.96
N VAL A 569 7.44 18.28 -9.11
CA VAL A 569 6.46 18.57 -10.17
C VAL A 569 5.47 17.42 -10.32
N GLN A 570 4.24 17.74 -10.71
CA GLN A 570 3.22 16.77 -11.09
C GLN A 570 3.25 16.56 -12.60
N LEU A 571 3.45 15.32 -13.05
CA LEU A 571 3.40 14.99 -14.48
C LEU A 571 1.95 14.72 -14.91
N GLY A 572 1.41 15.60 -15.74
CA GLY A 572 0.08 15.44 -16.31
C GLY A 572 0.11 14.52 -17.54
N PHE A 573 -0.40 13.30 -17.39
CA PHE A 573 -0.46 12.32 -18.49
C PHE A 573 -1.88 11.82 -18.81
N ALA A 574 -2.86 12.21 -18.01
CA ALA A 574 -4.28 11.86 -18.17
C ALA A 574 -5.17 13.10 -17.93
N THR A 575 -6.45 13.00 -18.26
CA THR A 575 -7.49 14.05 -18.15
C THR A 575 -7.92 14.36 -16.71
N GLU A 576 -7.22 13.81 -15.73
CA GLU A 576 -7.74 13.64 -14.36
C GLU A 576 -7.68 14.94 -13.55
N PRO A 577 -8.73 15.30 -12.80
CA PRO A 577 -8.77 16.57 -12.08
C PRO A 577 -7.88 16.54 -10.82
N GLY A 578 -7.71 17.71 -10.20
CA GLY A 578 -7.01 17.83 -8.91
C GLY A 578 -5.49 18.06 -9.01
N ALA A 579 -5.00 18.45 -10.18
CA ALA A 579 -3.64 18.94 -10.36
C ALA A 579 -3.40 20.23 -9.55
N GLU A 580 -2.19 20.41 -9.04
CA GLU A 580 -1.69 21.68 -8.50
C GLU A 580 -1.13 22.52 -9.66
N PRO A 581 -1.81 23.60 -10.12
CA PRO A 581 -1.44 24.27 -11.37
C PRO A 581 0.00 24.78 -11.41
N ASP A 582 0.53 25.27 -10.27
CA ASP A 582 1.89 25.81 -10.16
C ASP A 582 2.99 24.73 -10.23
N ARG A 583 2.63 23.46 -10.11
CA ARG A 583 3.55 22.32 -10.12
C ARG A 583 3.30 21.36 -11.26
N LEU A 584 2.23 21.55 -12.02
CA LEU A 584 1.87 20.70 -13.14
C LEU A 584 2.83 20.92 -14.31
N VAL A 585 3.30 19.80 -14.87
CA VAL A 585 4.05 19.74 -16.12
C VAL A 585 3.29 18.80 -17.06
N PRO A 586 2.65 19.31 -18.11
CA PRO A 586 1.96 18.46 -19.08
C PRO A 586 2.93 17.61 -19.90
N THR A 587 2.59 16.35 -20.14
CA THR A 587 3.39 15.47 -21.01
C THR A 587 3.55 16.01 -22.44
N THR A 588 2.59 16.78 -22.95
CA THR A 588 2.68 17.41 -24.28
C THR A 588 3.65 18.61 -24.31
N ALA A 589 3.97 19.20 -23.16
CA ALA A 589 4.95 20.30 -23.04
C ALA A 589 6.40 19.82 -23.13
N LEU A 590 6.64 18.56 -22.75
CA LEU A 590 7.98 18.00 -22.61
C LEU A 590 8.49 17.46 -23.94
N LEU A 591 9.70 17.87 -24.31
CA LEU A 591 10.45 17.33 -25.44
C LEU A 591 11.49 16.35 -24.93
N VAL A 592 11.64 15.22 -25.61
CA VAL A 592 12.67 14.23 -25.33
C VAL A 592 13.77 14.37 -26.38
N SER A 593 15.01 14.45 -25.93
CA SER A 593 16.19 14.50 -26.79
C SER A 593 17.33 13.65 -26.23
N GLU A 594 18.27 13.31 -27.10
CA GLU A 594 19.53 12.69 -26.71
C GLU A 594 20.59 13.76 -26.41
N GLU A 595 21.23 13.65 -25.25
CA GLU A 595 22.27 14.56 -24.76
C GLU A 595 23.35 13.75 -24.07
N ASP A 596 24.61 13.87 -24.52
CA ASP A 596 25.76 13.12 -23.98
C ASP A 596 25.50 11.61 -23.85
N GLY A 597 24.75 11.05 -24.80
CA GLY A 597 24.39 9.63 -24.82
C GLY A 597 23.30 9.24 -23.81
N GLN A 598 22.59 10.18 -23.19
CA GLN A 598 21.44 9.95 -22.31
C GLN A 598 20.17 10.59 -22.87
N LEU A 599 19.01 10.00 -22.59
CA LEU A 599 17.73 10.62 -22.94
C LEU A 599 17.33 11.60 -21.84
N VAL A 600 16.96 12.82 -22.25
CA VAL A 600 16.57 13.91 -21.36
C VAL A 600 15.20 14.42 -21.78
N ALA A 601 14.29 14.57 -20.82
CA ALA A 601 13.05 15.30 -20.99
C ALA A 601 13.25 16.75 -20.54
N ALA A 602 12.90 17.71 -21.38
CA ALA A 602 13.02 19.14 -21.09
C ALA A 602 11.69 19.84 -21.27
N ASP A 603 11.35 20.74 -20.35
CA ASP A 603 10.19 21.60 -20.47
C ASP A 603 10.52 22.93 -21.18
N PRO A 604 9.50 23.74 -21.54
CA PRO A 604 9.73 25.03 -22.18
C PRO A 604 10.50 26.03 -21.31
N ASP A 605 10.43 25.90 -19.99
CA ASP A 605 11.09 26.76 -18.99
C ASP A 605 12.57 26.40 -18.77
N GLY A 606 13.04 25.32 -19.40
CA GLY A 606 14.43 24.86 -19.33
C GLY A 606 14.73 23.96 -18.13
N ARG A 607 13.72 23.48 -17.40
CA ARG A 607 13.89 22.36 -16.46
C ARG A 607 14.15 21.08 -17.26
N ARG A 608 15.02 20.24 -16.72
CA ARG A 608 15.53 19.03 -17.39
C ARG A 608 15.50 17.87 -16.42
N TRP A 609 15.13 16.70 -16.92
CA TRP A 609 15.16 15.45 -16.19
C TRP A 609 15.76 14.37 -17.08
N PRO A 610 16.69 13.53 -16.56
CA PRO A 610 16.97 12.26 -17.18
C PRO A 610 15.65 11.51 -17.41
N LEU A 611 15.46 10.90 -18.58
CA LEU A 611 14.18 10.26 -18.90
C LEU A 611 13.83 9.17 -17.89
N ILE A 612 14.84 8.47 -17.36
CA ILE A 612 14.65 7.47 -16.31
C ILE A 612 14.04 8.05 -15.02
N GLU A 613 14.34 9.31 -14.67
CA GLU A 613 13.77 10.00 -13.51
C GLU A 613 12.27 10.28 -13.69
N VAL A 614 11.85 10.58 -14.92
CA VAL A 614 10.43 10.79 -15.27
C VAL A 614 9.61 9.52 -15.03
N PHE A 615 10.21 8.34 -15.21
CA PHE A 615 9.60 7.03 -14.98
C PHE A 615 9.92 6.44 -13.61
N SER A 616 10.61 7.17 -12.73
CA SER A 616 11.12 6.68 -11.45
C SER A 616 10.06 5.92 -10.63
N GLN A 617 8.90 6.53 -10.36
CA GLN A 617 7.87 5.90 -9.54
C GLN A 617 7.30 4.60 -10.14
N LEU A 618 7.16 4.53 -11.46
CA LEU A 618 6.69 3.33 -12.14
C LEU A 618 7.73 2.20 -12.03
N ILE A 619 9.00 2.53 -12.22
CA ILE A 619 10.10 1.57 -12.06
C ILE A 619 10.20 1.11 -10.60
N ALA A 620 10.07 2.02 -9.64
CA ALA A 620 10.06 1.72 -8.20
C ALA A 620 8.95 0.75 -7.81
N MET A 621 7.74 0.94 -8.33
CA MET A 621 6.60 0.03 -8.11
C MET A 621 6.95 -1.41 -8.53
N HIS A 622 7.66 -1.56 -9.65
CA HIS A 622 8.13 -2.86 -10.14
C HIS A 622 9.35 -3.40 -9.39
N ALA A 623 10.24 -2.52 -8.89
CA ALA A 623 11.38 -2.92 -8.08
C ALA A 623 10.96 -3.60 -6.77
N VAL A 624 9.90 -3.10 -6.12
CA VAL A 624 9.29 -3.74 -4.95
C VAL A 624 8.83 -5.16 -5.27
N ASP A 625 8.14 -5.34 -6.39
CA ASP A 625 7.65 -6.66 -6.80
C ASP A 625 8.75 -7.63 -7.26
N ALA A 626 9.86 -7.10 -7.80
CA ALA A 626 11.00 -7.85 -8.28
C ALA A 626 11.92 -8.34 -7.16
N PHE A 627 11.99 -7.64 -6.02
CA PHE A 627 12.75 -8.07 -4.85
C PHE A 627 12.02 -9.19 -4.10
N LYS A 628 11.95 -10.37 -4.71
CA LYS A 628 11.38 -11.57 -4.09
C LYS A 628 12.48 -12.62 -3.96
N LEU A 629 12.81 -12.95 -2.71
CA LEU A 629 13.81 -13.97 -2.35
C LEU A 629 13.22 -15.38 -2.49
N THR A 630 12.49 -15.64 -3.58
CA THR A 630 11.76 -16.89 -3.80
C THR A 630 12.60 -17.89 -4.58
N SER A 631 12.64 -19.13 -4.11
CA SER A 631 13.10 -20.28 -4.88
C SER A 631 11.92 -20.95 -5.59
N PRO A 632 12.06 -21.41 -6.85
CA PRO A 632 11.04 -22.22 -7.52
C PRO A 632 10.95 -23.66 -6.98
N THR A 633 11.84 -24.07 -6.07
CA THR A 633 11.85 -25.43 -5.50
C THR A 633 10.61 -25.73 -4.65
N ALA A 634 10.20 -27.01 -4.66
CA ALA A 634 9.07 -27.52 -3.88
C ALA A 634 9.25 -27.29 -2.37
N HIS A 635 10.49 -27.36 -1.87
CA HIS A 635 10.86 -26.97 -0.52
C HIS A 635 12.02 -25.98 -0.58
N ALA A 636 11.92 -24.90 0.19
CA ALA A 636 12.99 -23.94 0.39
C ALA A 636 13.26 -23.86 1.90
N PRO A 637 14.50 -24.16 2.35
CA PRO A 637 14.83 -24.17 3.76
C PRO A 637 14.80 -22.75 4.35
N ARG A 638 14.72 -22.68 5.68
CA ARG A 638 14.97 -21.43 6.39
C ARG A 638 16.41 -20.98 6.14
N ILE A 639 16.61 -19.72 5.77
CA ILE A 639 17.93 -19.10 5.60
C ILE A 639 18.13 -18.05 6.68
N THR A 640 19.19 -18.21 7.47
CA THR A 640 19.58 -17.28 8.54
C THR A 640 20.98 -16.74 8.27
N VAL A 641 21.10 -15.41 8.25
CA VAL A 641 22.37 -14.69 8.19
C VAL A 641 22.59 -14.00 9.54
N ASP A 642 23.63 -14.39 10.27
CA ASP A 642 23.85 -13.98 11.66
C ASP A 642 22.59 -14.26 12.52
N ARG A 643 21.89 -13.21 12.99
CA ARG A 643 20.61 -13.31 13.73
C ARG A 643 19.36 -13.04 12.87
N MET A 644 19.54 -12.72 11.59
CA MET A 644 18.46 -12.34 10.67
C MET A 644 18.02 -13.53 9.83
N VAL A 645 16.78 -13.95 9.98
CA VAL A 645 16.13 -14.88 9.04
C VAL A 645 15.73 -14.09 7.79
N VAL A 646 16.45 -14.31 6.69
CA VAL A 646 16.22 -13.63 5.40
C VAL A 646 15.22 -14.38 4.53
N ASN A 647 15.04 -15.68 4.76
CA ASN A 647 14.02 -16.49 4.11
C ASN A 647 13.42 -17.47 5.13
N ARG A 648 12.08 -17.47 5.24
CA ARG A 648 11.33 -18.45 6.03
C ARG A 648 11.27 -19.78 5.30
N GLU A 649 11.26 -20.87 6.05
CA GLU A 649 10.99 -22.18 5.49
C GLU A 649 9.64 -22.19 4.75
N THR A 650 9.66 -22.74 3.53
CA THR A 650 8.53 -22.64 2.59
C THR A 650 8.36 -23.93 1.81
N TRP A 651 7.12 -24.39 1.68
CA TRP A 651 6.69 -25.53 0.88
C TRP A 651 5.77 -25.05 -0.23
N ARG A 652 5.95 -25.56 -1.44
CA ARG A 652 5.19 -25.20 -2.65
C ARG A 652 4.58 -26.45 -3.24
N THR A 653 3.30 -26.36 -3.58
CA THR A 653 2.51 -27.43 -4.18
C THR A 653 1.36 -26.80 -4.97
N THR A 654 0.43 -27.61 -5.44
CA THR A 654 -0.77 -27.16 -6.15
C THR A 654 -2.03 -27.54 -5.38
N ALA A 655 -3.16 -26.89 -5.71
CA ALA A 655 -4.44 -27.18 -5.11
C ALA A 655 -4.85 -28.65 -5.30
N GLY A 656 -4.56 -29.24 -6.46
CA GLY A 656 -4.80 -30.65 -6.75
C GLY A 656 -3.95 -31.60 -5.89
N GLU A 657 -2.64 -31.35 -5.81
CA GLU A 657 -1.71 -32.17 -5.01
C GLU A 657 -2.00 -32.16 -3.50
N THR A 658 -2.73 -31.15 -3.00
CA THR A 658 -3.15 -31.15 -1.59
C THR A 658 -4.24 -32.19 -1.29
N GLU A 659 -4.99 -32.64 -2.32
CA GLU A 659 -6.17 -33.53 -2.20
C GLU A 659 -7.30 -32.98 -1.30
N LEU A 660 -7.25 -31.71 -0.88
CA LEU A 660 -8.19 -31.15 0.09
C LEU A 660 -9.52 -30.70 -0.51
N ALA A 661 -9.59 -30.50 -1.84
CA ALA A 661 -10.73 -29.88 -2.52
C ALA A 661 -12.00 -30.76 -2.44
N GLU A 662 -11.85 -32.07 -2.64
CA GLU A 662 -12.96 -33.01 -2.79
C GLU A 662 -13.55 -33.49 -1.45
N VAL A 663 -12.82 -33.28 -0.34
CA VAL A 663 -13.21 -33.80 0.98
C VAL A 663 -14.35 -32.98 1.58
N THR A 664 -15.50 -33.62 1.82
CA THR A 664 -16.74 -32.94 2.25
C THR A 664 -17.10 -33.11 3.72
N GLY A 665 -16.89 -34.28 4.30
CA GLY A 665 -17.18 -34.56 5.70
C GLY A 665 -16.20 -33.88 6.67
N GLU A 666 -16.69 -33.49 7.86
CA GLU A 666 -15.92 -32.65 8.79
C GLU A 666 -14.72 -33.38 9.40
N ARG A 667 -14.91 -34.65 9.79
CA ARG A 667 -13.86 -35.52 10.33
C ARG A 667 -12.83 -35.83 9.25
N GLU A 668 -13.30 -36.17 8.07
CA GLU A 668 -12.49 -36.51 6.91
C GLU A 668 -11.64 -35.32 6.48
N ARG A 669 -12.18 -34.09 6.51
CA ARG A 669 -11.41 -32.87 6.24
C ARG A 669 -10.27 -32.70 7.22
N PHE A 670 -10.52 -32.91 8.51
CA PHE A 670 -9.48 -32.79 9.51
C PHE A 670 -8.40 -33.85 9.30
N LEU A 671 -8.77 -35.12 9.10
CA LEU A 671 -7.84 -36.20 8.76
C LEU A 671 -7.05 -35.93 7.46
N ALA A 672 -7.69 -35.36 6.43
CA ALA A 672 -7.02 -35.01 5.17
C ALA A 672 -5.97 -33.90 5.36
N VAL A 673 -6.30 -32.87 6.14
CA VAL A 673 -5.35 -31.80 6.49
C VAL A 673 -4.18 -32.35 7.32
N ARG A 674 -4.45 -33.25 8.27
CA ARG A 674 -3.39 -33.94 9.03
C ARG A 674 -2.50 -34.81 8.14
N ARG A 675 -3.08 -35.54 7.18
CA ARG A 675 -2.33 -36.30 6.18
C ARG A 675 -1.42 -35.41 5.34
N TRP A 676 -1.95 -34.29 4.84
CA TRP A 676 -1.18 -33.31 4.08
C TRP A 676 0.01 -32.76 4.90
N ARG A 677 -0.24 -32.43 6.18
CA ARG A 677 0.80 -32.02 7.13
C ARG A 677 1.88 -33.07 7.33
N LEU A 678 1.52 -34.34 7.46
CA LEU A 678 2.48 -35.45 7.61
C LEU A 678 3.26 -35.71 6.32
N ALA A 679 2.60 -35.68 5.16
CA ALA A 679 3.21 -35.95 3.86
C ALA A 679 4.31 -34.95 3.47
N LEU A 680 4.13 -33.67 3.79
CA LEU A 680 5.10 -32.62 3.50
C LEU A 680 5.98 -32.23 4.71
N GLY A 681 5.77 -32.85 5.87
CA GLY A 681 6.50 -32.50 7.10
C GLY A 681 6.21 -31.08 7.60
N LEU A 682 5.00 -30.57 7.39
CA LEU A 682 4.64 -29.19 7.75
C LEU A 682 4.60 -29.00 9.28
N PRO A 683 4.91 -27.80 9.80
CA PRO A 683 4.61 -27.45 11.18
C PRO A 683 3.09 -27.40 11.40
N ASP A 684 2.67 -27.52 12.66
CA ASP A 684 1.24 -27.46 13.00
C ASP A 684 0.63 -26.08 12.78
N GLN A 685 1.45 -25.02 12.80
CA GLN A 685 1.00 -23.65 12.59
C GLN A 685 1.84 -23.01 11.48
N LEU A 686 1.16 -22.43 10.49
CA LEU A 686 1.79 -21.90 9.28
C LEU A 686 0.93 -20.85 8.60
N PHE A 687 1.51 -20.17 7.61
CA PHE A 687 0.78 -19.33 6.67
C PHE A 687 0.57 -20.07 5.35
N VAL A 688 -0.65 -20.06 4.81
CA VAL A 688 -0.96 -20.57 3.46
C VAL A 688 -1.30 -19.40 2.53
N LYS A 689 -0.60 -19.30 1.41
CA LYS A 689 -0.90 -18.41 0.29
C LYS A 689 -1.41 -19.25 -0.88
N ILE A 690 -2.65 -18.97 -1.29
CA ILE A 690 -3.26 -19.53 -2.51
C ILE A 690 -3.22 -18.43 -3.57
N SER A 691 -2.86 -18.74 -4.81
CA SER A 691 -2.68 -17.70 -5.85
C SER A 691 -3.97 -16.93 -6.18
N THR A 692 -5.15 -17.53 -5.96
CA THR A 692 -6.47 -16.88 -6.11
C THR A 692 -6.82 -15.92 -4.97
N GLU A 693 -6.08 -15.96 -3.85
CA GLU A 693 -6.29 -15.10 -2.69
C GLU A 693 -5.29 -13.95 -2.70
N THR A 694 -5.67 -12.75 -2.23
CA THR A 694 -4.76 -11.59 -2.25
C THR A 694 -3.61 -11.73 -1.24
N LYS A 695 -3.88 -12.24 -0.03
CA LYS A 695 -2.89 -12.32 1.06
C LYS A 695 -2.82 -13.73 1.65
N PRO A 696 -1.67 -14.13 2.23
CA PRO A 696 -1.58 -15.36 2.99
C PRO A 696 -2.56 -15.38 4.17
N CYS A 697 -3.00 -16.56 4.58
CA CYS A 697 -3.87 -16.81 5.73
C CYS A 697 -3.12 -17.65 6.76
N TYR A 698 -3.28 -17.32 8.04
CA TYR A 698 -2.81 -18.16 9.12
C TYR A 698 -3.68 -19.41 9.19
N MET A 699 -3.03 -20.57 9.37
CA MET A 699 -3.68 -21.86 9.56
C MET A 699 -3.07 -22.56 10.77
N ASP A 700 -3.94 -22.98 11.69
CA ASP A 700 -3.60 -23.94 12.73
C ASP A 700 -4.13 -25.32 12.32
N LEU A 701 -3.23 -26.19 11.89
CA LEU A 701 -3.54 -27.54 11.41
C LEU A 701 -3.92 -28.49 12.54
N THR A 702 -3.89 -28.05 13.80
CA THR A 702 -4.44 -28.82 14.94
C THR A 702 -5.93 -28.57 15.14
N SER A 703 -6.51 -27.56 14.48
CA SER A 703 -7.87 -27.10 14.71
C SER A 703 -8.84 -27.57 13.62
N PRO A 704 -9.95 -28.25 13.98
CA PRO A 704 -10.99 -28.64 13.03
C PRO A 704 -11.56 -27.47 12.20
N GLN A 705 -11.69 -26.29 12.79
CA GLN A 705 -12.26 -25.11 12.14
C GLN A 705 -11.32 -24.52 11.08
N TYR A 706 -10.01 -24.48 11.36
CA TYR A 706 -9.01 -24.07 10.37
C TYR A 706 -8.87 -25.12 9.26
N ALA A 707 -8.95 -26.41 9.57
CA ALA A 707 -8.98 -27.47 8.56
C ALA A 707 -10.18 -27.31 7.62
N ALA A 708 -11.38 -27.07 8.16
CA ALA A 708 -12.58 -26.81 7.36
C ALA A 708 -12.43 -25.54 6.50
N LEU A 709 -11.86 -24.47 7.06
CA LEU A 709 -11.57 -23.23 6.33
C LEU A 709 -10.61 -23.49 5.16
N LEU A 710 -9.49 -24.19 5.39
CA LEU A 710 -8.50 -24.50 4.37
C LEU A 710 -9.10 -25.33 3.24
N CYS A 711 -9.83 -26.42 3.54
CA CYS A 711 -10.52 -27.21 2.52
C CYS A 711 -11.51 -26.38 1.69
N ASN A 712 -12.26 -25.46 2.34
CA ASN A 712 -13.20 -24.59 1.62
C ASN A 712 -12.47 -23.60 0.70
N MET A 713 -11.33 -23.05 1.13
CA MET A 713 -10.50 -22.14 0.33
C MET A 713 -9.87 -22.85 -0.87
N ILE A 714 -9.27 -24.02 -0.66
CA ILE A 714 -8.71 -24.85 -1.74
C ILE A 714 -9.78 -25.23 -2.75
N ARG A 715 -10.96 -25.68 -2.30
CA ARG A 715 -12.07 -26.00 -3.20
C ARG A 715 -12.55 -24.79 -4.00
N ALA A 716 -12.60 -23.61 -3.39
CA ALA A 716 -12.94 -22.38 -4.10
C ALA A 716 -11.89 -22.05 -5.17
N ALA A 717 -10.62 -22.21 -4.84
CA ALA A 717 -9.52 -21.96 -5.73
C ALA A 717 -9.52 -22.90 -6.95
N VAL A 718 -9.76 -24.20 -6.74
CA VAL A 718 -9.93 -25.18 -7.82
C VAL A 718 -11.09 -24.81 -8.76
N ARG A 719 -12.23 -24.37 -8.21
CA ARG A 719 -13.36 -23.92 -9.05
C ARG A 719 -13.01 -22.69 -9.90
N THR A 720 -12.12 -21.83 -9.44
CA THR A 720 -11.76 -20.59 -10.12
C THR A 720 -10.61 -20.78 -11.12
N GLY A 721 -9.59 -21.57 -10.78
CA GLY A 721 -8.34 -21.67 -11.55
C GLY A 721 -7.88 -23.09 -11.87
N GLY A 722 -8.66 -24.13 -11.52
CA GLY A 722 -8.31 -25.53 -11.72
C GLY A 722 -7.30 -26.09 -10.71
N ASP A 723 -6.90 -27.34 -10.91
CA ASP A 723 -6.03 -28.07 -9.97
C ASP A 723 -4.61 -27.50 -9.88
N GLY A 724 -4.13 -26.88 -10.96
CA GLY A 724 -2.80 -26.26 -11.04
C GLY A 724 -2.64 -24.95 -10.27
N VAL A 725 -3.68 -24.51 -9.54
CA VAL A 725 -3.58 -23.31 -8.69
C VAL A 725 -2.47 -23.48 -7.66
N SER A 726 -1.52 -22.53 -7.63
CA SER A 726 -0.38 -22.58 -6.70
C SER A 726 -0.81 -22.40 -5.25
N VAL A 727 -0.28 -23.26 -4.40
CA VAL A 727 -0.42 -23.22 -2.94
C VAL A 727 0.97 -23.19 -2.32
N VAL A 728 1.23 -22.17 -1.52
CA VAL A 728 2.51 -21.97 -0.83
C VAL A 728 2.26 -21.93 0.67
N ALA A 729 2.83 -22.88 1.40
CA ALA A 729 2.87 -22.88 2.85
C ALA A 729 4.20 -22.31 3.34
N SER A 730 4.19 -21.42 4.32
CA SER A 730 5.40 -20.90 4.97
C SER A 730 5.27 -21.02 6.48
N GLU A 731 6.35 -21.36 7.16
CA GLU A 731 6.36 -21.49 8.61
C GLU A 731 5.85 -20.24 9.34
N LEU A 732 5.26 -20.45 10.52
CA LEU A 732 4.89 -19.36 11.43
C LEU A 732 6.14 -18.85 12.16
N LEU A 733 6.65 -17.70 11.70
CA LEU A 733 7.78 -17.05 12.36
C LEU A 733 7.68 -15.52 12.22
N PRO A 734 7.63 -14.74 13.32
CA PRO A 734 7.55 -15.16 14.72
C PRO A 734 6.23 -15.86 15.07
N GLY A 735 6.26 -16.72 16.08
CA GLY A 735 5.08 -17.27 16.73
C GLY A 735 4.47 -16.32 17.78
N PRO A 736 3.23 -16.57 18.25
CA PRO A 736 2.56 -15.79 19.30
C PRO A 736 3.33 -15.64 20.61
N ASP A 737 4.09 -16.65 20.99
CA ASP A 737 4.97 -16.67 22.16
C ASP A 737 6.21 -15.77 22.00
N GLN A 738 6.54 -15.43 20.75
CA GLN A 738 7.66 -14.60 20.31
C GLN A 738 7.23 -13.17 19.91
N ALA A 739 6.00 -12.79 20.21
CA ALA A 739 5.55 -11.40 20.12
C ALA A 739 6.08 -10.60 21.33
N TRP A 740 6.55 -9.38 21.08
CA TRP A 740 7.20 -8.54 22.10
C TRP A 740 6.48 -7.22 22.38
N VAL A 741 5.71 -6.68 21.43
CA VAL A 741 5.02 -5.39 21.60
C VAL A 741 3.91 -5.52 22.64
N PRO A 742 3.99 -4.82 23.78
CA PRO A 742 3.02 -4.95 24.87
C PRO A 742 1.81 -4.01 24.72
N ASP A 743 0.79 -4.23 25.55
CA ASP A 743 -0.19 -3.23 25.97
C ASP A 743 -0.17 -3.05 27.50
N ALA A 744 -1.02 -2.15 28.02
CA ALA A 744 -1.12 -1.88 29.46
C ALA A 744 -1.53 -3.11 30.30
N ALA A 745 -2.12 -4.13 29.68
CA ALA A 745 -2.52 -5.39 30.32
C ALA A 745 -1.45 -6.48 30.21
N GLY A 746 -0.27 -6.18 29.64
CA GLY A 746 0.81 -7.15 29.43
C GLY A 746 0.55 -8.14 28.30
N ARG A 747 -0.49 -7.93 27.48
CA ARG A 747 -0.76 -8.74 26.29
C ARG A 747 0.20 -8.33 25.18
N ARG A 748 0.56 -9.29 24.31
CA ARG A 748 1.61 -9.11 23.31
C ARG A 748 1.05 -9.21 21.90
N TYR A 749 1.57 -8.38 20.99
CA TYR A 749 1.03 -8.17 19.65
C TYR A 749 2.06 -8.49 18.58
N VAL A 750 1.60 -9.07 17.48
CA VAL A 750 2.44 -9.19 16.28
C VAL A 750 2.79 -7.78 15.79
N SER A 751 4.02 -7.59 15.34
CA SER A 751 4.53 -6.28 14.95
C SER A 751 5.58 -6.37 13.85
N GLU A 752 5.74 -5.29 13.08
CA GLU A 752 6.70 -5.15 12.01
C GLU A 752 7.29 -3.72 12.01
N LEU A 753 8.62 -3.64 12.10
CA LEU A 753 9.42 -2.43 12.08
C LEU A 753 9.84 -2.14 10.64
N ARG A 754 9.33 -1.04 10.09
CA ARG A 754 9.69 -0.51 8.79
C ARG A 754 10.74 0.58 8.94
N LEU A 755 11.85 0.44 8.24
CA LEU A 755 12.95 1.41 8.23
C LEU A 755 13.01 2.13 6.88
N HIS A 756 13.61 3.31 6.86
CA HIS A 756 14.15 3.94 5.65
C HIS A 756 15.66 3.89 5.71
N ILE A 757 16.27 3.27 4.69
CA ILE A 757 17.73 3.14 4.58
C ILE A 757 18.18 3.80 3.29
N VAL A 758 19.14 4.70 3.43
CA VAL A 758 19.67 5.58 2.39
C VAL A 758 21.08 5.15 2.03
N ASP A 759 21.35 5.16 0.73
CA ASP A 759 22.68 4.92 0.19
C ASP A 759 23.57 6.17 0.28
N ASP A 760 24.57 6.14 1.17
CA ASP A 760 25.49 7.28 1.34
C ASP A 760 26.58 7.33 0.26
N SER A 761 26.70 6.29 -0.59
CA SER A 761 27.68 6.28 -1.66
C SER A 761 27.33 7.21 -2.83
N PHE A 762 26.15 7.85 -2.79
CA PHE A 762 25.65 8.76 -3.80
C PHE A 762 25.37 10.16 -3.23
N GLY A 763 25.79 11.21 -3.95
CA GLY A 763 25.32 12.59 -3.72
C GLY A 763 23.86 12.77 -4.13
N SER A 764 23.23 13.88 -3.74
CA SER A 764 21.89 14.23 -4.23
C SER A 764 21.84 14.28 -5.75
N THR A 765 20.86 13.60 -6.36
CA THR A 765 20.56 13.73 -7.79
C THR A 765 20.05 15.15 -8.03
N GLU A 766 20.91 16.04 -8.52
CA GLU A 766 20.49 17.37 -8.94
C GLU A 766 19.93 17.31 -10.36
N ALA A 767 18.62 17.51 -10.49
CA ALA A 767 18.05 17.94 -11.76
C ALA A 767 18.63 19.33 -12.09
N THR A 768 19.45 19.41 -13.15
CA THR A 768 20.16 20.64 -13.51
C THR A 768 19.19 21.68 -14.07
N TYR A 769 19.32 22.92 -13.58
CA TYR A 769 18.65 24.10 -14.15
C TYR A 769 19.66 24.91 -14.95
N GLN A 770 19.39 25.18 -16.21
CA GLN A 770 20.08 26.23 -16.95
C GLN A 770 19.09 27.36 -17.24
N PRO A 771 19.17 28.51 -16.55
CA PRO A 771 18.32 29.64 -16.89
C PRO A 771 18.61 30.07 -18.33
N ARG A 772 17.57 30.19 -19.16
CA ARG A 772 17.72 30.79 -20.49
C ARG A 772 18.17 32.23 -20.29
N GLY A 773 19.36 32.56 -20.80
CA GLY A 773 19.81 33.94 -20.95
C GLY A 773 18.74 34.73 -21.70
N ALA A 774 18.32 35.85 -21.12
CA ALA A 774 17.41 36.78 -21.74
C ALA A 774 17.94 37.16 -23.14
N ARG A 775 17.25 36.71 -24.19
CA ARG A 775 17.45 37.29 -25.52
C ARG A 775 16.71 38.63 -25.50
N GLY A 776 17.49 39.70 -25.43
CA GLY A 776 17.03 41.06 -25.74
C GLY A 776 16.71 41.22 -27.22
#